data_AF-A0ABD1EY51-F1
#
_entry.id   AF-A0ABD1EY51-F1
#
_cell.length_a   1.000
_cell.length_b   1.000
_cell.length_c   1.000
_cell.angle_alpha   90.00
_cell.angle_beta   90.00
_cell.angle_gamma   90.00
#
_symmetry.space_group_name_H-M   'P 1'
#
loop_
_entity.id
_entity.type
_entity.pdbx_description
1 polymer ?
#
loop_
_entity_poly.entity_id
_entity_poly.type
_entity_poly.pdbx_seq_one_letter_code
_entity_poly.pdbx_strand_id
1 'polypeptide(L)'
;MGVSDYMFVCLLSALPGPPSISLDNANLQLYPINKNKCHHIDPVRDISFQLFTRHNPLMPTPLRIDDDEALANSHFNFSEPTIFFFHAFFESYQLIPATYIRTAYTQRGDHNIILLNAPRLEAGPWYLTAAQNTRIVGEYTAQFIDYLVSRGLYLPSLHLTGLSLGAQMAGVCGQNVKSGRIRRITGLDPAGPLFTKWPKSLKLDASDAEFVDVIHTDAGIFGYPRQIGHVDFWPNKGIAPQPGCNFKEVKKRNPDALLEYAFCSHWRSYQFFAESVVNPHAFLGALNCNSWNDYEKGVCNEENTFNSPMGLYVNPEARGNFYIRTNPESPYSKKFCDKKPRTAANKSISFTFVLTKIYEFLCLLVCKSAMTSSVSLFCLLANMPGPPLVHWQNFSLQLWSVNRRLCPKFDPYRDTVFHLYTRDNLDVSKVIILNDDESLNKSGIDFFYKTIIFFHGFLESYLADDAQSIKNAYLQTGVYNVILVQNERLLAGPDYFTAAKNCRPIARYSAAFIDYLISKGMRLSDLHVIGLSLGGQIAGMTGQYVKSGKLPRITALDPAGPLFNNNPIDERLDSSDAEFVDVIYSNSGVFGMKYGVGHLNFWPNGGTKQPGCTVPEVIHRYGFALNWIVFCNHFRSYQLYVESVLFPKNYASNKCESYGTYKLGLCKMNDVAYMGYLAERRNKGNYYVDTGYSGIYNG
;
A
#
# COMPACT_ATOMS: atom_id res chain seq x y z
N MET A 1 14.73 15.00 -20.38
CA MET A 1 14.03 14.08 -19.46
C MET A 1 14.21 14.61 -18.04
N GLY A 2 13.14 14.92 -17.30
CA GLY A 2 13.24 15.21 -15.86
C GLY A 2 13.46 13.93 -15.06
N VAL A 3 14.34 13.98 -14.06
CA VAL A 3 14.85 12.87 -13.23
C VAL A 3 13.74 12.06 -12.52
N SER A 4 12.54 12.63 -12.31
CA SER A 4 11.41 11.95 -11.63
C SER A 4 10.82 10.76 -12.39
N ASP A 5 10.76 10.83 -13.73
CA ASP A 5 10.09 9.79 -14.53
C ASP A 5 10.97 8.56 -14.74
N TYR A 6 12.30 8.70 -14.76
CA TYR A 6 13.24 7.58 -14.90
C TYR A 6 13.41 6.75 -13.62
N MET A 7 13.01 7.32 -12.49
CA MET A 7 13.17 6.71 -11.17
C MET A 7 11.93 5.88 -10.78
N PHE A 8 10.71 6.26 -11.23
CA PHE A 8 9.45 5.46 -11.14
C PHE A 8 9.57 4.10 -11.78
N VAL A 9 10.26 4.17 -12.89
CA VAL A 9 10.64 3.17 -13.85
C VAL A 9 11.62 2.19 -13.23
N CYS A 10 12.79 2.65 -12.80
CA CYS A 10 13.81 1.75 -12.26
C CYS A 10 13.36 0.97 -11.01
N LEU A 11 12.39 1.49 -10.25
CA LEU A 11 12.04 0.92 -8.95
C LEU A 11 10.94 -0.11 -8.88
N LEU A 12 10.12 -0.14 -9.89
CA LEU A 12 9.25 -1.28 -10.09
C LEU A 12 10.02 -2.41 -10.81
N SER A 13 11.26 -2.17 -11.25
CA SER A 13 11.99 -3.04 -12.17
C SER A 13 13.21 -3.71 -11.55
N ALA A 14 13.35 -3.62 -10.23
CA ALA A 14 14.53 -4.02 -9.48
C ALA A 14 14.65 -5.55 -9.26
N LEU A 15 14.03 -6.37 -10.12
CA LEU A 15 14.20 -7.82 -10.15
C LEU A 15 14.56 -8.28 -11.57
N PRO A 16 15.44 -9.27 -11.73
CA PRO A 16 15.95 -9.70 -13.03
C PRO A 16 14.91 -10.53 -13.82
N GLY A 17 13.93 -9.86 -14.45
CA GLY A 17 13.05 -10.40 -15.50
C GLY A 17 11.60 -10.77 -15.08
N PRO A 18 10.65 -10.87 -16.05
CA PRO A 18 9.22 -11.10 -15.76
C PRO A 18 8.91 -12.56 -15.38
N PRO A 19 8.08 -12.83 -14.35
CA PRO A 19 7.62 -14.18 -14.01
C PRO A 19 6.31 -14.53 -14.72
N SER A 20 5.99 -15.82 -14.78
CA SER A 20 4.61 -16.27 -15.00
C SER A 20 3.80 -16.18 -13.72
N ILE A 21 2.64 -15.52 -13.76
CA ILE A 21 1.60 -15.62 -12.73
C ILE A 21 0.66 -16.77 -13.12
N SER A 22 0.50 -17.73 -12.23
CA SER A 22 -0.64 -18.68 -12.21
C SER A 22 -1.37 -18.49 -10.89
N LEU A 23 -2.70 -18.42 -10.95
CA LEU A 23 -3.60 -18.42 -9.80
C LEU A 23 -4.28 -19.79 -9.74
N ASP A 24 -3.62 -20.77 -9.12
CA ASP A 24 -4.27 -22.01 -8.72
C ASP A 24 -4.61 -21.95 -7.24
N ASN A 25 -5.89 -22.13 -6.93
CA ASN A 25 -6.42 -22.23 -5.56
C ASN A 25 -6.05 -21.04 -4.65
N ALA A 26 -6.15 -19.82 -5.17
CA ALA A 26 -5.92 -18.56 -4.43
C ALA A 26 -4.47 -18.33 -3.95
N ASN A 27 -3.46 -18.92 -4.62
CA ASN A 27 -2.04 -18.63 -4.37
C ASN A 27 -1.47 -17.67 -5.42
N LEU A 28 -0.78 -16.61 -4.99
CA LEU A 28 0.09 -15.81 -5.87
C LEU A 28 1.47 -16.47 -5.93
N GLN A 29 1.87 -17.05 -7.05
CA GLN A 29 3.21 -17.61 -7.25
C GLN A 29 4.04 -16.71 -8.18
N LEU A 30 5.24 -16.32 -7.75
CA LEU A 30 6.20 -15.54 -8.54
C LEU A 30 7.44 -16.40 -8.83
N TYR A 31 7.49 -17.03 -10.01
CA TYR A 31 8.65 -17.83 -10.45
C TYR A 31 9.75 -16.93 -11.01
N PRO A 32 11.04 -17.04 -10.65
CA PRO A 32 12.08 -16.63 -11.57
C PRO A 32 12.07 -17.63 -12.69
N ILE A 33 11.84 -17.12 -13.89
CA ILE A 33 12.08 -17.91 -15.06
C ILE A 33 13.60 -17.93 -15.25
N ASN A 34 14.18 -19.13 -15.31
CA ASN A 34 15.52 -19.31 -15.86
C ASN A 34 15.55 -18.55 -17.20
N LYS A 35 16.46 -17.58 -17.42
CA LYS A 35 16.47 -16.78 -18.66
C LYS A 35 16.56 -17.63 -19.94
N ASN A 36 17.06 -18.86 -19.84
CA ASN A 36 17.10 -19.83 -20.94
C ASN A 36 15.76 -20.59 -21.14
N LYS A 37 14.79 -20.41 -20.24
CA LYS A 37 13.38 -20.85 -20.27
C LYS A 37 12.39 -19.68 -20.34
N CYS A 38 12.84 -18.42 -20.34
CA CYS A 38 12.01 -17.28 -20.72
C CYS A 38 11.75 -17.40 -22.21
N HIS A 39 10.64 -18.02 -22.58
CA HIS A 39 10.13 -17.82 -23.93
C HIS A 39 9.97 -16.31 -24.12
N HIS A 40 10.34 -15.79 -25.29
CA HIS A 40 9.92 -14.46 -25.71
C HIS A 40 8.42 -14.30 -25.43
N ILE A 41 7.98 -13.06 -25.14
CA ILE A 41 6.55 -12.77 -24.97
C ILE A 41 5.85 -13.39 -26.17
N ASP A 42 4.92 -14.29 -25.87
CA ASP A 42 4.15 -14.99 -26.87
C ASP A 42 2.71 -14.52 -26.69
N PRO A 43 2.26 -13.55 -27.52
CA PRO A 43 0.92 -13.00 -27.40
C PRO A 43 -0.18 -14.08 -27.47
N VAL A 44 0.04 -15.18 -28.20
CA VAL A 44 -0.93 -16.28 -28.34
C VAL A 44 -1.13 -17.03 -27.02
N ARG A 45 -0.05 -17.20 -26.26
CA ARG A 45 -0.08 -17.86 -24.95
C ARG A 45 -0.44 -16.92 -23.82
N ASP A 46 0.12 -15.71 -23.84
CA ASP A 46 0.16 -14.81 -22.68
C ASP A 46 -1.02 -13.84 -22.61
N ILE A 47 -1.79 -13.71 -23.71
CA ILE A 47 -2.97 -12.85 -23.80
C ILE A 47 -4.18 -13.71 -24.18
N SER A 48 -5.27 -13.54 -23.46
CA SER A 48 -6.54 -14.22 -23.76
C SER A 48 -7.73 -13.27 -23.62
N PHE A 49 -8.78 -13.54 -24.38
CA PHE A 49 -9.98 -12.71 -24.43
C PHE A 49 -11.14 -13.48 -23.82
N GLN A 50 -11.66 -13.02 -22.68
CA GLN A 50 -12.69 -13.72 -21.92
C GLN A 50 -14.06 -13.15 -22.28
N LEU A 51 -14.83 -13.88 -23.10
CA LEU A 51 -16.16 -13.46 -23.53
C LEU A 51 -17.21 -13.81 -22.48
N PHE A 52 -17.94 -12.79 -22.04
CA PHE A 52 -19.20 -12.92 -21.30
C PHE A 52 -20.33 -12.32 -22.13
N THR A 53 -21.49 -12.96 -22.06
CA THR A 53 -22.77 -12.45 -22.57
C THR A 53 -23.86 -12.72 -21.53
N ARG A 54 -25.11 -12.33 -21.83
CA ARG A 54 -26.25 -12.68 -20.97
C ARG A 54 -26.44 -14.20 -20.84
N HIS A 55 -25.99 -14.99 -21.81
CA HIS A 55 -26.11 -16.46 -21.80
C HIS A 55 -25.04 -17.14 -20.94
N ASN A 56 -23.89 -16.50 -20.71
CA ASN A 56 -22.81 -17.00 -19.86
C ASN A 56 -22.26 -15.92 -18.91
N PRO A 57 -23.09 -15.33 -18.02
CA PRO A 57 -22.70 -14.14 -17.25
C PRO A 57 -21.68 -14.43 -16.13
N LEU A 58 -21.51 -15.69 -15.75
CA LEU A 58 -20.63 -16.10 -14.65
C LEU A 58 -19.31 -16.73 -15.11
N MET A 59 -19.34 -17.50 -16.21
CA MET A 59 -18.19 -18.25 -16.73
C MET A 59 -17.90 -17.81 -18.17
N PRO A 60 -16.67 -17.33 -18.47
CA PRO A 60 -16.37 -16.86 -19.81
C PRO A 60 -16.16 -18.00 -20.80
N THR A 61 -16.37 -17.69 -22.07
CA THR A 61 -15.81 -18.46 -23.18
C THR A 61 -14.51 -17.79 -23.62
N PRO A 62 -13.34 -18.46 -23.52
CA PRO A 62 -12.09 -17.92 -24.05
C PRO A 62 -12.15 -17.84 -25.57
N LEU A 63 -11.78 -16.70 -26.13
CA LEU A 63 -11.64 -16.49 -27.57
C LEU A 63 -10.17 -16.30 -27.95
N ARG A 64 -9.84 -16.70 -29.19
CA ARG A 64 -8.50 -16.57 -29.79
C ARG A 64 -8.61 -16.09 -31.24
N ILE A 65 -7.54 -15.51 -31.74
CA ILE A 65 -7.40 -15.16 -33.16
C ILE A 65 -7.38 -16.45 -33.98
N ASP A 66 -8.04 -16.42 -35.15
CA ASP A 66 -8.10 -17.52 -36.12
C ASP A 66 -8.75 -18.83 -35.61
N ASP A 67 -9.51 -18.76 -34.51
CA ASP A 67 -10.26 -19.89 -33.96
C ASP A 67 -11.77 -19.74 -34.25
N ASP A 68 -12.12 -19.91 -35.53
CA ASP A 68 -13.50 -19.73 -36.02
C ASP A 68 -14.48 -20.73 -35.40
N GLU A 69 -14.00 -21.93 -35.03
CA GLU A 69 -14.80 -22.94 -34.34
C GLU A 69 -15.13 -22.49 -32.90
N ALA A 70 -14.14 -22.03 -32.13
CA ALA A 70 -14.40 -21.51 -30.78
C ALA A 70 -15.30 -20.27 -30.82
N LEU A 71 -15.14 -19.39 -31.81
CA LEU A 71 -16.00 -18.23 -31.99
C LEU A 71 -17.44 -18.63 -32.32
N ALA A 72 -17.64 -19.56 -33.25
CA ALA A 72 -18.96 -20.05 -33.64
C ALA A 72 -19.67 -20.83 -32.52
N ASN A 73 -18.91 -21.58 -31.72
CA ASN A 73 -19.41 -22.32 -30.56
C ASN A 73 -19.57 -21.45 -29.30
N SER A 74 -19.12 -20.19 -29.35
CA SER A 74 -19.32 -19.22 -28.26
C SER A 74 -20.71 -18.61 -28.29
N HIS A 75 -21.01 -17.75 -27.32
CA HIS A 75 -22.22 -16.94 -27.32
C HIS A 75 -22.05 -15.57 -27.98
N PHE A 76 -20.96 -15.36 -28.75
CA PHE A 76 -20.72 -14.09 -29.42
C PHE A 76 -21.81 -13.78 -30.45
N ASN A 77 -22.40 -12.60 -30.38
CA ASN A 77 -23.44 -12.17 -31.33
C ASN A 77 -23.00 -10.91 -32.07
N PHE A 78 -22.76 -11.02 -33.37
CA PHE A 78 -22.33 -9.90 -34.22
C PHE A 78 -23.34 -8.75 -34.33
N SER A 79 -24.62 -8.99 -33.99
CA SER A 79 -25.65 -7.94 -33.96
C SER A 79 -25.63 -7.11 -32.67
N GLU A 80 -24.92 -7.58 -31.63
CA GLU A 80 -24.89 -6.92 -30.32
C GLU A 80 -23.67 -5.98 -30.19
N PRO A 81 -23.80 -4.86 -29.44
CA PRO A 81 -22.68 -4.00 -29.11
C PRO A 81 -21.58 -4.77 -28.36
N THR A 82 -20.32 -4.41 -28.63
CA THR A 82 -19.16 -5.10 -28.05
C THR A 82 -18.35 -4.14 -27.18
N ILE A 83 -18.10 -4.53 -25.93
CA ILE A 83 -17.29 -3.77 -24.98
C ILE A 83 -16.04 -4.56 -24.62
N PHE A 84 -14.87 -3.92 -24.77
CA PHE A 84 -13.61 -4.45 -24.24
C PHE A 84 -13.24 -3.75 -22.95
N PHE A 85 -12.81 -4.50 -21.94
CA PHE A 85 -12.20 -3.97 -20.73
C PHE A 85 -10.76 -4.44 -20.57
N PHE A 86 -9.84 -3.49 -20.48
CA PHE A 86 -8.42 -3.69 -20.22
C PHE A 86 -8.14 -3.43 -18.73
N HIS A 87 -7.64 -4.45 -18.01
CA HIS A 87 -7.38 -4.36 -16.57
C HIS A 87 -6.11 -3.56 -16.23
N ALA A 88 -5.88 -3.31 -14.94
CA ALA A 88 -4.73 -2.55 -14.46
C ALA A 88 -3.55 -3.42 -14.01
N PHE A 89 -2.45 -2.75 -13.65
CA PHE A 89 -1.31 -3.34 -12.95
C PHE A 89 -1.76 -4.08 -11.68
N PHE A 90 -1.24 -5.28 -11.43
CA PHE A 90 -1.68 -6.20 -10.37
C PHE A 90 -3.12 -6.74 -10.50
N GLU A 91 -3.81 -6.51 -11.62
CA GLU A 91 -5.18 -6.99 -11.81
C GLU A 91 -5.29 -8.16 -12.80
N SER A 92 -6.51 -8.70 -12.93
CA SER A 92 -6.90 -9.70 -13.90
C SER A 92 -8.39 -9.58 -14.19
N TYR A 93 -8.89 -10.30 -15.20
CA TYR A 93 -10.32 -10.30 -15.54
C TYR A 93 -11.24 -10.81 -14.41
N GLN A 94 -10.70 -11.53 -13.42
CA GLN A 94 -11.46 -12.10 -12.32
C GLN A 94 -11.59 -11.14 -11.12
N LEU A 95 -10.80 -10.06 -11.11
CA LEU A 95 -10.77 -9.13 -9.98
C LEU A 95 -11.87 -8.06 -10.06
N ILE A 96 -12.01 -7.30 -8.96
CA ILE A 96 -13.14 -6.42 -8.71
C ILE A 96 -13.43 -5.45 -9.86
N PRO A 97 -12.44 -4.75 -10.47
CA PRO A 97 -12.75 -3.77 -11.51
C PRO A 97 -13.39 -4.40 -12.75
N ALA A 98 -12.78 -5.47 -13.28
CA ALA A 98 -13.29 -6.18 -14.45
C ALA A 98 -14.67 -6.81 -14.19
N THR A 99 -14.87 -7.39 -13.00
CA THR A 99 -16.16 -7.96 -12.60
C THR A 99 -17.24 -6.89 -12.39
N TYR A 100 -16.88 -5.70 -11.91
CA TYR A 100 -17.80 -4.55 -11.80
C TYR A 100 -18.29 -4.09 -13.17
N ILE A 101 -17.37 -3.93 -14.13
CA ILE A 101 -17.71 -3.54 -15.50
C ILE A 101 -18.59 -4.59 -16.17
N ARG A 102 -18.21 -5.87 -16.07
CA ARG A 102 -19.03 -6.98 -16.57
C ARG A 102 -20.44 -6.94 -15.99
N THR A 103 -20.55 -6.77 -14.68
CA THR A 103 -21.84 -6.74 -13.99
C THR A 103 -22.70 -5.58 -14.46
N ALA A 104 -22.10 -4.39 -14.62
CA ALA A 104 -22.81 -3.20 -15.11
C ALA A 104 -23.37 -3.40 -16.52
N TYR A 105 -22.58 -3.92 -17.46
CA TYR A 105 -23.04 -4.18 -18.82
C TYR A 105 -24.03 -5.34 -18.92
N THR A 106 -23.90 -6.37 -18.07
CA THR A 106 -24.86 -7.48 -18.00
C THR A 106 -26.24 -6.99 -17.55
N GLN A 107 -26.29 -6.03 -16.61
CA GLN A 107 -27.54 -5.40 -16.16
C GLN A 107 -28.16 -4.46 -17.20
N ARG A 108 -27.33 -3.86 -18.05
CA ARG A 108 -27.76 -2.85 -19.02
C ARG A 108 -28.56 -3.43 -20.18
N GLY A 109 -28.12 -4.56 -20.73
CA GLY A 109 -28.66 -5.07 -21.98
C GLY A 109 -27.79 -6.17 -22.59
N ASP A 110 -28.15 -6.63 -23.79
CA ASP A 110 -27.36 -7.62 -24.51
C ASP A 110 -26.10 -6.95 -25.04
N HIS A 111 -24.94 -7.50 -24.67
CA HIS A 111 -23.62 -7.03 -25.07
C HIS A 111 -22.70 -8.24 -25.18
N ASN A 112 -21.75 -8.17 -26.11
CA ASN A 112 -20.53 -8.97 -26.03
C ASN A 112 -19.56 -8.26 -25.08
N ILE A 113 -19.33 -8.83 -23.90
CA ILE A 113 -18.42 -8.25 -22.89
C ILE A 113 -17.12 -9.04 -22.94
N ILE A 114 -16.07 -8.44 -23.46
CA ILE A 114 -14.75 -9.06 -23.56
C ILE A 114 -13.83 -8.46 -22.51
N LEU A 115 -13.49 -9.26 -21.50
CA LEU A 115 -12.48 -8.90 -20.52
C LEU A 115 -11.14 -9.41 -21.02
N LEU A 116 -10.21 -8.50 -21.28
CA LEU A 116 -8.83 -8.86 -21.59
C LEU A 116 -8.20 -9.53 -20.36
N ASN A 117 -7.42 -10.59 -20.58
CA ASN A 117 -6.66 -11.25 -19.54
C ASN A 117 -5.19 -11.34 -19.96
N ALA A 118 -4.37 -10.44 -19.40
CA ALA A 118 -2.92 -10.37 -19.59
C ALA A 118 -2.12 -10.22 -18.26
N PRO A 119 -2.52 -10.87 -17.15
CA PRO A 119 -1.94 -10.61 -15.82
C PRO A 119 -0.45 -10.94 -15.74
N ARG A 120 0.05 -11.88 -16.56
CA ARG A 120 1.49 -12.20 -16.67
C ARG A 120 2.30 -11.03 -17.23
N LEU A 121 1.70 -10.26 -18.12
CA LEU A 121 2.34 -9.12 -18.76
C LEU A 121 2.23 -7.86 -17.89
N GLU A 122 1.32 -7.85 -16.91
CA GLU A 122 1.04 -6.75 -15.99
C GLU A 122 1.38 -7.08 -14.52
N ALA A 123 2.20 -8.11 -14.34
CA ALA A 123 2.64 -8.62 -13.06
C ALA A 123 3.49 -7.58 -12.32
N GLY A 124 3.16 -7.29 -11.06
CA GLY A 124 4.09 -6.58 -10.19
C GLY A 124 5.09 -7.51 -9.52
N PRO A 125 6.27 -7.00 -9.10
CA PRO A 125 6.58 -5.57 -9.06
C PRO A 125 6.97 -4.91 -10.39
N TRP A 126 7.21 -5.63 -11.51
CA TRP A 126 7.81 -5.19 -12.79
C TRP A 126 7.04 -4.15 -13.62
N TYR A 127 6.75 -2.98 -13.08
CA TYR A 127 6.00 -1.95 -13.81
C TYR A 127 6.69 -1.40 -15.06
N LEU A 128 8.03 -1.35 -15.16
CA LEU A 128 8.64 -0.98 -16.46
C LEU A 128 8.22 -1.95 -17.54
N THR A 129 8.37 -3.23 -17.23
CA THR A 129 8.07 -4.30 -18.15
C THR A 129 6.58 -4.32 -18.42
N ALA A 130 5.74 -4.14 -17.40
CA ALA A 130 4.29 -4.02 -17.57
C ALA A 130 3.91 -2.82 -18.45
N ALA A 131 4.50 -1.65 -18.22
CA ALA A 131 4.29 -0.49 -19.06
C ALA A 131 4.78 -0.72 -20.49
N GLN A 132 5.93 -1.34 -20.71
CA GLN A 132 6.41 -1.70 -22.05
C GLN A 132 5.49 -2.72 -22.73
N ASN A 133 4.99 -3.69 -21.98
CA ASN A 133 4.09 -4.72 -22.46
C ASN A 133 2.72 -4.18 -22.85
N THR A 134 2.32 -2.99 -22.38
CA THR A 134 1.09 -2.33 -22.84
C THR A 134 1.06 -2.21 -24.37
N ARG A 135 2.23 -2.03 -24.99
CA ARG A 135 2.36 -1.99 -26.43
C ARG A 135 1.96 -3.32 -27.06
N ILE A 136 2.53 -4.41 -26.57
CA ILE A 136 2.33 -5.77 -27.09
C ILE A 136 0.87 -6.18 -26.91
N VAL A 137 0.31 -5.90 -25.73
CA VAL A 137 -1.09 -6.19 -25.40
C VAL A 137 -2.04 -5.41 -26.30
N GLY A 138 -1.79 -4.11 -26.49
CA GLY A 138 -2.59 -3.27 -27.38
C GLY A 138 -2.51 -3.71 -28.84
N GLU A 139 -1.30 -3.95 -29.37
CA GLU A 139 -1.09 -4.40 -30.76
C GLU A 139 -1.72 -5.76 -31.04
N TYR A 140 -1.64 -6.71 -30.10
CA TYR A 140 -2.27 -8.03 -30.27
C TYR A 140 -3.79 -7.97 -30.13
N THR A 141 -4.31 -7.12 -29.23
CA THR A 141 -5.77 -6.90 -29.13
C THR A 141 -6.32 -6.24 -30.39
N ALA A 142 -5.56 -5.35 -31.04
CA ALA A 142 -5.95 -4.77 -32.32
C ALA A 142 -6.08 -5.84 -33.42
N GLN A 143 -5.15 -6.79 -33.48
CA GLN A 143 -5.24 -7.93 -34.41
C GLN A 143 -6.48 -8.80 -34.12
N PHE A 144 -6.80 -9.02 -32.85
CA PHE A 144 -8.02 -9.74 -32.47
C PHE A 144 -9.30 -9.00 -32.87
N ILE A 145 -9.32 -7.66 -32.75
CA ILE A 145 -10.43 -6.85 -33.26
C ILE A 145 -10.52 -6.96 -34.79
N ASP A 146 -9.42 -6.85 -35.52
CA ASP A 146 -9.39 -7.02 -36.99
C ASP A 146 -9.94 -8.40 -37.40
N TYR A 147 -9.55 -9.45 -36.67
CA TYR A 147 -10.11 -10.79 -36.82
C TYR A 147 -11.63 -10.79 -36.63
N LEU A 148 -12.16 -10.23 -35.53
CA LEU A 148 -13.61 -10.16 -35.32
C LEU A 148 -14.33 -9.33 -36.40
N VAL A 149 -13.74 -8.22 -36.86
CA VAL A 149 -14.32 -7.38 -37.92
C VAL A 149 -14.45 -8.16 -39.22
N SER A 150 -13.44 -8.95 -39.58
CA SER A 150 -13.48 -9.80 -40.76
C SER A 150 -14.56 -10.91 -40.70
N ARG A 151 -15.13 -11.19 -39.52
CA ARG A 151 -16.25 -12.13 -39.32
C ARG A 151 -17.60 -11.44 -39.11
N GLY A 152 -17.64 -10.10 -39.14
CA GLY A 152 -18.88 -9.33 -39.07
C GLY A 152 -19.01 -8.39 -37.88
N LEU A 153 -17.97 -8.21 -37.04
CA LEU A 153 -18.02 -7.20 -35.98
C LEU A 153 -18.14 -5.81 -36.59
N TYR A 154 -19.19 -5.09 -36.22
CA TYR A 154 -19.41 -3.72 -36.67
C TYR A 154 -18.60 -2.73 -35.81
N LEU A 155 -17.49 -2.22 -36.32
CA LEU A 155 -16.59 -1.30 -35.59
C LEU A 155 -17.29 -0.12 -34.89
N PRO A 156 -18.32 0.54 -35.47
CA PRO A 156 -19.01 1.63 -34.78
C PRO A 156 -19.81 1.24 -33.54
N SER A 157 -20.05 -0.05 -33.29
CA SER A 157 -20.65 -0.58 -32.04
C SER A 157 -19.60 -1.08 -31.03
N LEU A 158 -18.30 -0.97 -31.36
CA LEU A 158 -17.20 -1.33 -30.49
C LEU A 158 -16.81 -0.16 -29.57
N HIS A 159 -16.68 -0.44 -28.27
CA HIS A 159 -16.17 0.50 -27.27
C HIS A 159 -15.04 -0.16 -26.48
N LEU A 160 -13.87 0.49 -26.45
CA LEU A 160 -12.77 0.06 -25.57
C LEU A 160 -12.80 0.86 -24.26
N THR A 161 -12.59 0.17 -23.14
CA THR A 161 -12.46 0.78 -21.82
C THR A 161 -11.24 0.23 -21.12
N GLY A 162 -10.51 1.03 -20.37
CA GLY A 162 -9.33 0.53 -19.65
C GLY A 162 -9.02 1.30 -18.39
N LEU A 163 -8.56 0.59 -17.35
CA LEU A 163 -8.13 1.16 -16.08
C LEU A 163 -6.60 1.24 -16.01
N SER A 164 -6.03 2.37 -15.60
CA SER A 164 -4.58 2.49 -15.35
C SER A 164 -3.71 2.13 -16.58
N LEU A 165 -2.87 1.09 -16.49
CA LEU A 165 -2.13 0.53 -17.64
C LEU A 165 -3.08 0.05 -18.75
N GLY A 166 -4.24 -0.49 -18.40
CA GLY A 166 -5.25 -0.90 -19.37
C GLY A 166 -5.78 0.26 -20.21
N ALA A 167 -5.85 1.48 -19.67
CA ALA A 167 -6.22 2.65 -20.47
C ALA A 167 -5.16 2.96 -21.54
N GLN A 168 -3.87 2.78 -21.19
CA GLN A 168 -2.77 2.95 -22.13
C GLN A 168 -2.79 1.87 -23.21
N MET A 169 -3.10 0.62 -22.84
CA MET A 169 -3.31 -0.48 -23.79
C MET A 169 -4.46 -0.22 -24.75
N ALA A 170 -5.58 0.32 -24.26
CA ALA A 170 -6.73 0.66 -25.10
C ALA A 170 -6.36 1.74 -26.14
N GLY A 171 -5.57 2.74 -25.76
CA GLY A 171 -5.01 3.73 -26.69
C GLY A 171 -4.14 3.08 -27.76
N VAL A 172 -3.16 2.26 -27.34
CA VAL A 172 -2.30 1.52 -28.27
C VAL A 172 -3.11 0.58 -29.18
N CYS A 173 -4.16 -0.04 -28.66
CA CYS A 173 -5.06 -0.88 -29.44
C CYS A 173 -5.78 -0.06 -30.52
N GLY A 174 -6.36 1.08 -30.17
CA GLY A 174 -7.15 1.92 -31.09
C GLY A 174 -6.37 2.38 -32.32
N GLN A 175 -5.13 2.83 -32.13
CA GLN A 175 -4.27 3.25 -33.23
C GLN A 175 -3.76 2.12 -34.14
N ASN A 176 -3.83 0.85 -33.69
CA ASN A 176 -3.26 -0.29 -34.41
C ASN A 176 -4.31 -1.15 -35.14
N VAL A 177 -5.61 -0.90 -34.92
CA VAL A 177 -6.69 -1.56 -35.69
C VAL A 177 -6.59 -1.14 -37.15
N LYS A 178 -6.51 -2.10 -38.06
CA LYS A 178 -6.34 -1.84 -39.50
C LYS A 178 -7.66 -1.82 -40.27
N SER A 179 -8.69 -2.46 -39.74
CA SER A 179 -9.99 -2.60 -40.40
C SER A 179 -10.84 -1.32 -40.37
N GLY A 180 -10.38 -0.29 -39.64
CA GLY A 180 -11.07 1.00 -39.53
C GLY A 180 -10.72 1.71 -38.23
N ARG A 181 -11.38 2.84 -37.99
CA ARG A 181 -11.20 3.64 -36.78
C ARG A 181 -12.17 3.17 -35.71
N ILE A 182 -11.67 2.94 -34.49
CA ILE A 182 -12.53 2.64 -33.35
C ILE A 182 -13.36 3.87 -33.02
N ARG A 183 -14.65 3.68 -32.73
CA ARG A 183 -15.54 4.80 -32.43
C ARG A 183 -15.24 5.44 -31.08
N ARG A 184 -15.05 4.64 -30.04
CA ARG A 184 -14.88 5.16 -28.67
C ARG A 184 -13.85 4.41 -27.86
N ILE A 185 -13.01 5.17 -27.16
CA ILE A 185 -12.16 4.71 -26.05
C ILE A 185 -12.51 5.51 -24.80
N THR A 186 -12.70 4.83 -23.66
CA THR A 186 -12.78 5.48 -22.35
C THR A 186 -11.59 5.10 -21.48
N GLY A 187 -10.80 6.11 -21.09
CA GLY A 187 -9.68 5.97 -20.16
C GLY A 187 -10.12 6.18 -18.72
N LEU A 188 -9.99 5.15 -17.89
CA LEU A 188 -10.32 5.20 -16.46
C LEU A 188 -9.03 5.40 -15.68
N ASP A 189 -8.83 6.63 -15.21
CA ASP A 189 -7.62 7.13 -14.54
C ASP A 189 -6.32 6.60 -15.16
N PRO A 190 -6.03 6.93 -16.43
CA PRO A 190 -4.94 6.31 -17.19
C PRO A 190 -3.60 6.43 -16.46
N ALA A 191 -2.76 5.40 -16.51
CA ALA A 191 -1.50 5.40 -15.78
C ALA A 191 -0.61 6.60 -16.19
N GLY A 192 -0.21 7.42 -15.22
CA GLY A 192 0.66 8.57 -15.41
C GLY A 192 2.16 8.23 -15.47
N PRO A 193 2.71 7.45 -14.52
CA PRO A 193 4.12 7.11 -14.50
C PRO A 193 4.57 6.48 -15.84
N LEU A 194 5.75 6.87 -16.36
CA LEU A 194 6.25 6.59 -17.73
C LEU A 194 5.56 7.31 -18.88
N PHE A 195 4.24 7.30 -18.91
CA PHE A 195 3.48 7.66 -20.12
C PHE A 195 3.50 9.17 -20.41
N THR A 196 3.75 10.03 -19.42
CA THR A 196 3.79 11.49 -19.61
C THR A 196 4.77 11.94 -20.71
N LYS A 197 5.88 11.21 -20.88
CA LYS A 197 6.93 11.49 -21.87
C LYS A 197 6.95 10.52 -23.05
N TRP A 198 6.14 9.47 -23.02
CA TRP A 198 6.06 8.54 -24.14
C TRP A 198 5.42 9.20 -25.37
N PRO A 199 5.84 8.79 -26.58
CA PRO A 199 5.23 9.29 -27.80
C PRO A 199 3.74 8.92 -27.80
N LYS A 200 2.93 9.75 -28.48
CA LYS A 200 1.49 9.48 -28.66
C LYS A 200 1.24 8.05 -29.15
N SER A 201 2.13 7.55 -30.01
CA SER A 201 2.03 6.21 -30.57
C SER A 201 2.20 5.04 -29.57
N LEU A 202 2.43 5.30 -28.29
CA LEU A 202 2.64 4.28 -27.25
C LEU A 202 1.82 4.54 -25.99
N LYS A 203 0.84 5.44 -26.06
CA LYS A 203 0.01 5.85 -24.93
C LYS A 203 -1.35 6.31 -25.41
N LEU A 204 -2.30 6.41 -24.48
CA LEU A 204 -3.60 6.99 -24.76
C LEU A 204 -3.49 8.47 -25.16
N ASP A 205 -4.07 8.80 -26.31
CA ASP A 205 -4.24 10.14 -26.86
C ASP A 205 -5.62 10.26 -27.53
N ALA A 206 -6.10 11.49 -27.67
CA ALA A 206 -7.33 11.79 -28.39
C ALA A 206 -7.33 11.24 -29.83
N SER A 207 -6.18 11.08 -30.47
CA SER A 207 -6.10 10.52 -31.83
C SER A 207 -6.50 9.06 -31.97
N ASP A 208 -6.56 8.29 -30.88
CA ASP A 208 -6.60 6.82 -30.92
C ASP A 208 -7.98 6.24 -31.28
N ALA A 209 -9.03 7.08 -31.25
CA ALA A 209 -10.38 6.75 -31.67
C ALA A 209 -11.08 7.97 -32.28
N GLU A 210 -12.27 7.80 -32.85
CA GLU A 210 -13.12 8.94 -33.25
C GLU A 210 -13.48 9.81 -32.05
N PHE A 211 -13.65 9.20 -30.87
CA PHE A 211 -13.93 9.88 -29.63
C PHE A 211 -13.22 9.20 -28.46
N VAL A 212 -12.60 10.01 -27.59
CA VAL A 212 -11.82 9.53 -26.43
C VAL A 212 -12.25 10.36 -25.23
N ASP A 213 -12.82 9.71 -24.23
CA ASP A 213 -13.22 10.32 -22.97
C ASP A 213 -12.41 9.76 -21.80
N VAL A 214 -11.97 10.62 -20.88
CA VAL A 214 -11.08 10.24 -19.77
C VAL A 214 -11.65 10.67 -18.44
N ILE A 215 -11.59 9.81 -17.43
CA ILE A 215 -11.99 10.11 -16.04
C ILE A 215 -10.75 10.12 -15.17
N HIS A 216 -10.35 11.28 -14.67
CA HIS A 216 -9.20 11.47 -13.79
C HIS A 216 -9.63 11.49 -12.33
N THR A 217 -9.08 10.61 -11.51
CA THR A 217 -9.43 10.49 -10.08
C THR A 217 -8.23 10.48 -9.15
N ASP A 218 -7.03 10.16 -9.66
CA ASP A 218 -5.77 10.20 -8.93
C ASP A 218 -4.63 10.79 -9.77
N ALA A 219 -4.93 11.87 -10.48
CA ALA A 219 -3.98 12.53 -11.37
C ALA A 219 -2.73 13.03 -10.62
N GLY A 220 -1.55 12.66 -11.12
CA GLY A 220 -0.25 13.08 -10.58
C GLY A 220 0.35 12.16 -9.51
N ILE A 221 -0.39 11.16 -9.01
CA ILE A 221 0.16 10.08 -8.19
C ILE A 221 0.25 8.81 -9.04
N PHE A 222 -0.89 8.16 -9.31
CA PHE A 222 -0.97 7.02 -10.23
C PHE A 222 -1.59 7.39 -11.58
N GLY A 223 -2.53 8.34 -11.61
CA GLY A 223 -3.23 8.80 -12.80
C GLY A 223 -2.42 9.83 -13.61
N TYR A 224 -2.75 9.94 -14.91
CA TYR A 224 -2.10 10.84 -15.85
C TYR A 224 -2.43 12.31 -15.51
N PRO A 225 -1.44 13.20 -15.34
CA PRO A 225 -1.65 14.51 -14.72
C PRO A 225 -2.24 15.59 -15.65
N ARG A 226 -2.61 15.26 -16.89
CA ARG A 226 -2.99 16.25 -17.92
C ARG A 226 -4.13 15.71 -18.78
N GLN A 227 -4.78 16.63 -19.48
CA GLN A 227 -5.74 16.32 -20.52
C GLN A 227 -5.10 15.44 -21.60
N ILE A 228 -5.72 14.29 -21.90
CA ILE A 228 -5.25 13.36 -22.95
C ILE A 228 -6.37 12.83 -23.85
N GLY A 229 -7.64 13.10 -23.54
CA GLY A 229 -8.78 12.76 -24.38
C GLY A 229 -9.26 13.93 -25.23
N HIS A 230 -10.32 13.67 -26.01
CA HIS A 230 -11.15 14.73 -26.57
C HIS A 230 -11.85 15.50 -25.44
N VAL A 231 -12.33 14.75 -24.44
CA VAL A 231 -12.93 15.27 -23.22
C VAL A 231 -12.33 14.58 -22.00
N ASP A 232 -12.02 15.38 -20.97
CA ASP A 232 -11.43 14.90 -19.73
C ASP A 232 -12.26 15.38 -18.55
N PHE A 233 -12.75 14.43 -17.77
CA PHE A 233 -13.53 14.65 -16.56
C PHE A 233 -12.63 14.59 -15.33
N TRP A 234 -12.79 15.56 -14.44
CA TRP A 234 -12.00 15.74 -13.23
C TRP A 234 -12.92 15.78 -11.99
N PRO A 235 -13.59 14.66 -11.66
CA PRO A 235 -14.43 14.58 -10.46
C PRO A 235 -13.65 14.96 -9.21
N ASN A 236 -14.22 15.87 -8.41
CA ASN A 236 -13.64 16.33 -7.15
C ASN A 236 -12.19 16.82 -7.29
N LYS A 237 -11.91 17.66 -8.30
CA LYS A 237 -10.58 18.16 -8.72
C LYS A 237 -9.72 17.15 -9.48
N GLY A 238 -10.14 15.88 -9.55
CA GLY A 238 -9.47 14.80 -10.28
C GLY A 238 -8.14 14.32 -9.69
N ILE A 239 -7.85 14.66 -8.43
CA ILE A 239 -6.66 14.23 -7.69
C ILE A 239 -7.07 13.48 -6.43
N ALA A 240 -6.16 12.70 -5.84
CA ALA A 240 -6.39 12.11 -4.52
C ALA A 240 -6.29 13.15 -3.37
N PRO A 241 -6.98 12.89 -2.24
CA PRO A 241 -7.97 11.83 -2.06
C PRO A 241 -9.34 12.21 -2.66
N GLN A 242 -9.99 11.27 -3.34
CA GLN A 242 -11.40 11.40 -3.70
C GLN A 242 -12.31 11.29 -2.46
N PRO A 243 -13.56 11.81 -2.48
CA PRO A 243 -14.51 11.62 -1.40
C PRO A 243 -14.70 10.12 -1.05
N GLY A 244 -14.69 9.79 0.25
CA GLY A 244 -14.77 8.41 0.73
C GLY A 244 -13.44 7.64 0.66
N CYS A 245 -12.36 8.26 0.14
CA CYS A 245 -11.03 7.65 0.04
C CYS A 245 -10.01 8.24 1.02
N ASN A 246 -10.43 9.13 1.92
CA ASN A 246 -9.51 9.57 2.97
C ASN A 246 -9.29 8.44 4.00
N PHE A 247 -8.14 8.45 4.66
CA PHE A 247 -7.76 7.39 5.58
C PHE A 247 -8.81 7.09 6.66
N LYS A 248 -9.48 8.11 7.20
CA LYS A 248 -10.51 7.91 8.24
C LYS A 248 -11.76 7.23 7.69
N GLU A 249 -12.18 7.60 6.49
CA GLU A 249 -13.36 7.04 5.81
C GLU A 249 -13.11 5.62 5.33
N VAL A 250 -11.97 5.37 4.66
CA VAL A 250 -11.57 4.01 4.24
C VAL A 250 -11.43 3.12 5.47
N LYS A 251 -10.79 3.60 6.53
CA LYS A 251 -10.66 2.84 7.79
C LYS A 251 -12.00 2.54 8.45
N LYS A 252 -12.97 3.46 8.35
CA LYS A 252 -14.33 3.27 8.88
C LYS A 252 -15.12 2.27 8.05
N ARG A 253 -15.00 2.32 6.72
CA ARG A 253 -15.75 1.48 5.77
C ARG A 253 -15.15 0.08 5.64
N ASN A 254 -13.83 0.02 5.48
CA ASN A 254 -13.06 -1.17 5.20
C ASN A 254 -11.72 -1.14 5.96
N PRO A 255 -11.73 -1.44 7.28
CA PRO A 255 -10.56 -1.29 8.15
C PRO A 255 -9.35 -2.13 7.72
N ASP A 256 -9.58 -3.25 7.01
CA ASP A 256 -8.59 -4.25 6.62
C ASP A 256 -7.95 -4.02 5.23
N ALA A 257 -8.48 -3.10 4.43
CA ALA A 257 -8.06 -2.94 3.04
C ALA A 257 -6.84 -2.03 2.89
N LEU A 258 -5.66 -2.58 3.19
CA LEU A 258 -4.37 -1.88 3.06
C LEU A 258 -4.15 -1.30 1.65
N LEU A 259 -4.52 -2.05 0.61
CA LEU A 259 -4.44 -1.63 -0.78
C LEU A 259 -5.47 -0.55 -1.12
N GLU A 260 -6.64 -0.56 -0.47
CA GLU A 260 -7.68 0.46 -0.70
C GLU A 260 -7.23 1.84 -0.19
N TYR A 261 -6.40 1.92 0.86
CA TYR A 261 -5.82 3.21 1.25
C TYR A 261 -4.96 3.84 0.15
N ALA A 262 -4.22 3.02 -0.60
CA ALA A 262 -3.34 3.49 -1.67
C ALA A 262 -4.11 3.71 -2.99
N PHE A 263 -5.02 2.79 -3.36
CA PHE A 263 -5.65 2.76 -4.67
C PHE A 263 -7.10 3.25 -4.69
N CYS A 264 -7.76 3.56 -3.56
CA CYS A 264 -9.18 3.94 -3.55
C CYS A 264 -9.49 5.08 -4.52
N SER A 265 -8.67 6.14 -4.53
CA SER A 265 -8.87 7.26 -5.45
C SER A 265 -8.68 6.81 -6.90
N HIS A 266 -7.66 6.01 -7.18
CA HIS A 266 -7.40 5.44 -8.51
C HIS A 266 -8.58 4.59 -9.02
N TRP A 267 -9.14 3.77 -8.14
CA TRP A 267 -10.30 2.90 -8.37
C TRP A 267 -11.63 3.63 -8.53
N ARG A 268 -11.74 4.90 -8.12
CA ARG A 268 -12.99 5.66 -8.31
C ARG A 268 -13.39 5.79 -9.77
N SER A 269 -12.43 5.84 -10.69
CA SER A 269 -12.69 5.98 -12.12
C SER A 269 -13.57 4.86 -12.67
N TYR A 270 -13.22 3.59 -12.45
CA TYR A 270 -14.04 2.46 -12.91
C TYR A 270 -15.38 2.37 -12.17
N GLN A 271 -15.42 2.77 -10.89
CA GLN A 271 -16.66 2.77 -10.10
C GLN A 271 -17.66 3.81 -10.62
N PHE A 272 -17.19 5.03 -10.93
CA PHE A 272 -18.02 6.07 -11.54
C PHE A 272 -18.49 5.64 -12.93
N PHE A 273 -17.61 5.08 -13.75
CA PHE A 273 -17.98 4.59 -15.07
C PHE A 273 -19.03 3.47 -14.98
N ALA A 274 -18.82 2.45 -14.15
CA ALA A 274 -19.78 1.36 -13.94
C ALA A 274 -21.15 1.87 -13.47
N GLU A 275 -21.20 2.85 -12.55
CA GLU A 275 -22.46 3.48 -12.14
C GLU A 275 -23.17 4.19 -13.31
N SER A 276 -22.42 4.88 -14.18
CA SER A 276 -22.98 5.53 -15.37
C SER A 276 -23.52 4.54 -16.43
N VAL A 277 -23.01 3.31 -16.45
CA VAL A 277 -23.48 2.25 -17.35
C VAL A 277 -24.87 1.76 -16.92
N VAL A 278 -25.08 1.63 -15.60
CA VAL A 278 -26.34 1.14 -15.01
C VAL A 278 -27.39 2.26 -14.91
N ASN A 279 -26.97 3.51 -14.64
CA ASN A 279 -27.87 4.63 -14.45
C ASN A 279 -27.65 5.74 -15.50
N PRO A 280 -28.56 5.90 -16.48
CA PRO A 280 -28.49 6.95 -17.50
C PRO A 280 -28.56 8.38 -16.97
N HIS A 281 -29.04 8.56 -15.73
CA HIS A 281 -29.13 9.86 -15.07
C HIS A 281 -27.96 10.10 -14.10
N ALA A 282 -26.93 9.25 -14.11
CA ALA A 282 -25.74 9.47 -13.31
C ALA A 282 -24.88 10.59 -13.92
N PHE A 283 -24.31 11.43 -13.04
CA PHE A 283 -23.30 12.43 -13.36
C PHE A 283 -23.68 13.47 -14.44
N LEU A 284 -24.96 13.81 -14.60
CA LEU A 284 -25.46 14.78 -15.59
C LEU A 284 -24.86 16.19 -15.47
N GLY A 285 -24.40 16.57 -14.27
CA GLY A 285 -23.97 17.93 -13.93
C GLY A 285 -22.48 18.21 -14.10
N ALA A 286 -21.77 17.55 -15.03
CA ALA A 286 -20.38 17.90 -15.29
C ALA A 286 -20.32 19.12 -16.21
N LEU A 287 -19.57 20.14 -15.79
CA LEU A 287 -19.52 21.45 -16.44
C LEU A 287 -18.15 21.69 -17.07
N ASN A 288 -18.14 22.18 -18.31
CA ASN A 288 -16.92 22.61 -18.94
C ASN A 288 -16.36 23.87 -18.24
N CYS A 289 -15.11 23.80 -17.80
CA CYS A 289 -14.41 24.93 -17.17
C CYS A 289 -12.92 24.93 -17.52
N ASN A 290 -12.29 26.10 -17.37
CA ASN A 290 -10.83 26.23 -17.49
C ASN A 290 -10.08 25.61 -16.31
N SER A 291 -10.67 25.60 -15.12
CA SER A 291 -10.05 25.05 -13.92
C SER A 291 -11.07 24.61 -12.86
N TRP A 292 -10.64 23.75 -11.94
CA TRP A 292 -11.42 23.37 -10.75
C TRP A 292 -11.80 24.59 -9.89
N ASN A 293 -10.93 25.60 -9.81
CA ASN A 293 -11.16 26.80 -9.02
C ASN A 293 -12.29 27.65 -9.61
N ASP A 294 -12.38 27.72 -10.94
CA ASP A 294 -13.47 28.43 -11.64
C ASP A 294 -14.79 27.69 -11.47
N TYR A 295 -14.76 26.35 -11.55
CA TYR A 295 -15.91 25.50 -11.22
C TYR A 295 -16.38 25.73 -9.77
N GLU A 296 -15.46 25.76 -8.79
CA GLU A 296 -15.80 25.91 -7.38
C GLU A 296 -16.36 27.31 -7.05
N LYS A 297 -15.90 28.35 -7.74
CA LYS A 297 -16.41 29.72 -7.61
C LYS A 297 -17.72 29.97 -8.35
N GLY A 298 -18.22 28.98 -9.11
CA GLY A 298 -19.44 29.11 -9.91
C GLY A 298 -19.28 30.03 -11.13
N VAL A 299 -18.04 30.23 -11.60
CA VAL A 299 -17.75 31.00 -12.83
C VAL A 299 -18.40 30.31 -14.02
N CYS A 300 -18.30 28.98 -14.09
CA CYS A 300 -19.05 28.17 -15.04
C CYS A 300 -20.26 27.55 -14.34
N ASN A 301 -21.40 27.63 -15.01
CA ASN A 301 -22.70 27.15 -14.56
C ASN A 301 -23.51 26.61 -15.75
N GLU A 302 -24.64 25.97 -15.47
CA GLU A 302 -25.48 25.32 -16.49
C GLU A 302 -26.03 26.29 -17.55
N GLU A 303 -26.10 27.60 -17.25
CA GLU A 303 -26.64 28.61 -18.18
C GLU A 303 -25.57 29.15 -19.13
N ASN A 304 -24.29 29.13 -18.73
CA ASN A 304 -23.22 29.81 -19.44
C ASN A 304 -22.10 28.89 -19.96
N THR A 305 -22.17 27.57 -19.71
CA THR A 305 -21.17 26.61 -20.18
C THR A 305 -21.80 25.34 -20.72
N PHE A 306 -21.07 24.69 -21.63
CA PHE A 306 -21.46 23.39 -22.15
C PHE A 306 -21.40 22.35 -21.04
N ASN A 307 -22.49 21.59 -20.85
CA ASN A 307 -22.54 20.49 -19.91
C ASN A 307 -22.54 19.14 -20.65
N SER A 308 -22.04 18.12 -19.98
CA SER A 308 -22.09 16.75 -20.50
C SER A 308 -22.11 15.78 -19.34
N PRO A 309 -22.88 14.67 -19.41
CA PRO A 309 -22.74 13.59 -18.44
C PRO A 309 -21.30 13.05 -18.44
N MET A 310 -20.79 12.68 -17.27
CA MET A 310 -19.56 11.90 -17.15
C MET A 310 -19.86 10.40 -17.26
N GLY A 311 -19.04 9.67 -18.04
CA GLY A 311 -19.17 8.23 -18.21
C GLY A 311 -19.87 7.83 -19.49
N LEU A 312 -20.68 6.76 -19.49
CA LEU A 312 -21.20 6.14 -20.70
C LEU A 312 -22.03 7.10 -21.57
N TYR A 313 -22.78 8.03 -20.97
CA TYR A 313 -23.68 8.95 -21.67
C TYR A 313 -23.06 10.31 -22.00
N VAL A 314 -21.73 10.42 -21.97
CA VAL A 314 -21.02 11.61 -22.43
C VAL A 314 -21.45 12.03 -23.84
N ASN A 315 -21.61 13.34 -24.04
CA ASN A 315 -21.89 13.90 -25.34
C ASN A 315 -20.63 13.76 -26.24
N PRO A 316 -20.71 13.08 -27.41
CA PRO A 316 -19.57 12.92 -28.31
C PRO A 316 -19.01 14.23 -28.88
N GLU A 317 -19.74 15.33 -28.80
CA GLU A 317 -19.29 16.67 -29.18
C GLU A 317 -18.55 17.40 -28.06
N ALA A 318 -18.59 16.88 -26.83
CA ALA A 318 -17.90 17.49 -25.70
C ALA A 318 -16.39 17.56 -25.95
N ARG A 319 -15.78 18.71 -25.66
CA ARG A 319 -14.33 18.92 -25.77
C ARG A 319 -13.80 19.68 -24.57
N GLY A 320 -12.58 19.37 -24.14
CA GLY A 320 -11.91 20.08 -23.04
C GLY A 320 -12.16 19.46 -21.67
N ASN A 321 -12.01 20.28 -20.63
CA ASN A 321 -12.03 19.82 -19.23
C ASN A 321 -13.39 20.03 -18.59
N PHE A 322 -13.92 18.97 -17.98
CA PHE A 322 -15.20 18.97 -17.28
C PHE A 322 -15.00 18.65 -15.81
N TYR A 323 -15.73 19.35 -14.95
CA TYR A 323 -15.62 19.18 -13.49
C TYR A 323 -16.99 18.86 -12.90
N ILE A 324 -16.99 17.99 -11.89
CA ILE A 324 -18.19 17.57 -11.18
C ILE A 324 -17.85 17.21 -9.72
N ARG A 325 -18.81 17.33 -8.81
CA ARG A 325 -18.71 16.77 -7.45
C ARG A 325 -19.49 15.47 -7.34
N THR A 326 -18.92 14.49 -6.66
CA THR A 326 -19.57 13.21 -6.38
C THR A 326 -19.82 13.03 -4.88
N ASN A 327 -20.60 12.01 -4.52
CA ASN A 327 -20.74 11.54 -3.15
C ASN A 327 -19.54 10.67 -2.74
N PRO A 328 -19.29 10.48 -1.43
CA PRO A 328 -18.26 9.57 -0.93
C PRO A 328 -18.61 8.08 -1.07
N GLU A 329 -19.88 7.74 -1.27
CA GLU A 329 -20.37 6.35 -1.38
C GLU A 329 -21.35 6.22 -2.53
N SER A 330 -21.55 4.98 -3.01
CA SER A 330 -22.49 4.67 -4.09
C SER A 330 -23.94 4.86 -3.61
N PRO A 331 -24.84 5.49 -4.40
CA PRO A 331 -24.57 6.11 -5.69
C PRO A 331 -23.71 7.36 -5.56
N TYR A 332 -22.60 7.38 -6.29
CA TYR A 332 -21.63 8.46 -6.33
C TYR A 332 -22.18 9.68 -7.05
N SER A 333 -23.08 9.48 -8.01
CA SER A 333 -23.82 10.56 -8.64
C SER A 333 -24.70 11.29 -7.64
N LYS A 334 -24.73 12.63 -7.72
CA LYS A 334 -25.65 13.45 -6.93
C LYS A 334 -27.00 13.48 -7.60
N LYS A 335 -28.09 13.36 -6.82
CA LYS A 335 -29.46 13.52 -7.34
C LYS A 335 -29.59 14.91 -7.95
N PHE A 336 -30.07 14.98 -9.19
CA PHE A 336 -30.46 16.23 -9.83
C PHE A 336 -31.72 16.73 -9.10
N CYS A 337 -31.56 17.69 -8.18
CA CYS A 337 -32.70 18.37 -7.61
C CYS A 337 -33.00 19.58 -8.49
N ASP A 338 -34.14 19.56 -9.19
CA ASP A 338 -34.73 20.75 -9.80
C ASP A 338 -34.75 21.88 -8.77
N LYS A 339 -33.91 22.90 -8.95
CA LYS A 339 -33.86 24.04 -8.05
C LYS A 339 -35.14 24.85 -8.26
N LYS A 340 -36.12 24.71 -7.36
CA LYS A 340 -37.07 25.81 -7.14
C LYS A 340 -36.35 26.99 -6.46
N PRO A 341 -36.68 28.25 -6.80
CA PRO A 341 -36.01 29.42 -6.24
C PRO A 341 -36.19 29.49 -4.73
N ARG A 342 -35.12 29.77 -4.00
CA ARG A 342 -35.14 29.98 -2.55
C ARG A 342 -35.88 31.27 -2.23
N THR A 343 -37.11 31.18 -1.72
CA THR A 343 -37.69 32.25 -0.91
C THR A 343 -37.43 31.96 0.57
N ALA A 344 -36.95 32.98 1.27
CA ALA A 344 -36.73 32.96 2.70
C ALA A 344 -38.09 32.91 3.44
N ALA A 345 -38.26 31.98 4.37
CA ALA A 345 -39.33 32.07 5.36
C ALA A 345 -38.89 31.46 6.70
N ASN A 346 -39.12 32.27 7.73
CA ASN A 346 -38.87 32.04 9.14
C ASN A 346 -39.77 30.95 9.76
N LYS A 347 -39.19 30.26 10.74
CA LYS A 347 -39.78 29.67 11.97
C LYS A 347 -41.13 28.95 11.91
N SER A 348 -41.13 27.70 12.37
CA SER A 348 -41.87 27.32 13.59
C SER A 348 -41.41 25.94 14.09
N ILE A 349 -41.07 25.87 15.38
CA ILE A 349 -40.83 24.63 16.11
C ILE A 349 -42.16 24.30 16.78
N SER A 350 -42.74 23.14 16.45
CA SER A 350 -43.94 22.61 17.12
C SER A 350 -43.65 21.26 17.77
N PHE A 351 -44.30 21.09 18.91
CA PHE A 351 -43.88 20.35 20.08
C PHE A 351 -44.77 19.11 20.21
N THR A 352 -44.45 18.01 19.52
CA THR A 352 -45.08 16.71 19.80
C THR A 352 -44.28 15.57 19.18
N PHE A 353 -43.18 15.17 19.82
CA PHE A 353 -42.67 13.79 19.85
C PHE A 353 -41.67 13.66 21.02
N VAL A 354 -42.08 14.19 22.18
CA VAL A 354 -41.45 13.96 23.48
C VAL A 354 -42.23 12.80 24.10
N LEU A 355 -41.79 11.57 23.82
CA LEU A 355 -41.98 10.39 24.68
C LEU A 355 -41.25 9.14 24.15
N THR A 356 -40.61 9.20 22.98
CA THR A 356 -39.68 8.15 22.50
C THR A 356 -38.20 8.49 22.67
N LYS A 357 -37.86 9.76 22.99
CA LYS A 357 -36.46 10.20 23.18
C LYS A 357 -35.96 10.31 24.62
N ILE A 358 -36.79 9.98 25.61
CA ILE A 358 -36.37 9.96 27.03
C ILE A 358 -35.89 8.56 27.46
N TYR A 359 -36.27 7.49 26.74
CA TYR A 359 -35.66 6.16 26.92
C TYR A 359 -34.31 6.01 26.19
N GLU A 360 -34.10 6.70 25.06
CA GLU A 360 -32.80 6.71 24.39
C GLU A 360 -31.75 7.56 25.13
N PHE A 361 -32.15 8.65 25.80
CA PHE A 361 -31.19 9.53 26.50
C PHE A 361 -30.79 9.02 27.89
N LEU A 362 -31.58 8.14 28.52
CA LEU A 362 -31.22 7.48 29.78
C LEU A 362 -30.52 6.11 29.60
N CYS A 363 -30.67 5.45 28.45
CA CYS A 363 -29.74 4.36 28.04
C CYS A 363 -28.38 4.90 27.55
N LEU A 364 -28.31 6.14 27.06
CA LEU A 364 -27.08 6.80 26.61
C LEU A 364 -26.19 7.37 27.73
N LEU A 365 -26.64 7.32 29.00
CA LEU A 365 -25.89 7.79 30.17
C LEU A 365 -25.39 6.67 31.09
N VAL A 366 -25.74 5.41 30.82
CA VAL A 366 -25.20 4.24 31.52
C VAL A 366 -24.44 3.26 30.59
N CYS A 367 -24.50 3.46 29.27
CA CYS A 367 -23.69 2.72 28.28
C CYS A 367 -22.59 3.57 27.60
N LYS A 368 -22.13 4.65 28.25
CA LYS A 368 -21.02 5.51 27.78
C LYS A 368 -19.73 5.40 28.60
N SER A 369 -19.67 4.45 29.53
CA SER A 369 -18.43 4.02 30.17
C SER A 369 -18.29 2.52 29.95
N ALA A 370 -17.19 2.12 29.31
CA ALA A 370 -16.83 0.74 28.98
C ALA A 370 -17.67 0.07 27.89
N MET A 371 -17.29 0.29 26.62
CA MET A 371 -17.26 -0.79 25.63
C MET A 371 -16.36 -0.37 24.47
N THR A 372 -15.17 -0.96 24.48
CA THR A 372 -14.02 -0.66 23.64
C THR A 372 -14.14 -1.36 22.29
N SER A 373 -13.97 -0.58 21.23
CA SER A 373 -13.88 -1.01 19.83
C SER A 373 -12.76 -2.03 19.63
N SER A 374 -13.06 -3.33 19.67
CA SER A 374 -12.02 -4.37 19.45
C SER A 374 -12.50 -5.73 18.94
N VAL A 375 -13.79 -5.93 18.65
CA VAL A 375 -14.31 -7.29 18.37
C VAL A 375 -14.77 -7.51 16.92
N SER A 376 -15.10 -6.48 16.15
CA SER A 376 -15.69 -6.68 14.81
C SER A 376 -14.69 -6.99 13.69
N LEU A 377 -13.39 -6.87 13.97
CA LEU A 377 -12.28 -7.16 13.06
C LEU A 377 -11.93 -8.65 13.01
N PHE A 378 -12.45 -9.43 13.97
CA PHE A 378 -12.10 -10.84 14.15
C PHE A 378 -12.95 -11.83 13.35
N CYS A 379 -14.08 -11.42 12.77
CA CYS A 379 -14.95 -12.35 12.03
C CYS A 379 -14.64 -12.47 10.53
N LEU A 380 -13.94 -11.51 9.91
CA LEU A 380 -13.72 -11.54 8.45
C LEU A 380 -12.42 -12.24 8.02
N LEU A 381 -11.41 -12.30 8.88
CA LEU A 381 -10.17 -13.06 8.63
C LEU A 381 -10.36 -14.59 8.78
N ALA A 382 -11.54 -15.06 9.20
CA ALA A 382 -11.83 -16.48 9.36
C ALA A 382 -12.00 -17.26 8.04
N ASN A 383 -12.22 -16.56 6.90
CA ASN A 383 -12.75 -17.21 5.69
C ASN A 383 -11.88 -17.11 4.41
N MET A 384 -10.60 -16.72 4.48
CA MET A 384 -9.65 -16.84 3.34
C MET A 384 -8.50 -17.83 3.60
N PRO A 385 -8.09 -18.64 2.60
CA PRO A 385 -7.31 -19.86 2.80
C PRO A 385 -5.78 -19.63 2.97
N GLY A 386 -5.36 -19.01 4.10
CA GLY A 386 -4.01 -19.13 4.68
C GLY A 386 -2.83 -18.42 3.97
N PRO A 387 -1.70 -18.16 4.67
CA PRO A 387 -0.56 -17.43 4.12
C PRO A 387 0.44 -18.35 3.39
N PRO A 388 1.24 -17.78 2.46
CA PRO A 388 2.30 -18.52 1.79
C PRO A 388 3.61 -18.64 2.61
N LEU A 389 4.35 -19.73 2.42
CA LEU A 389 5.67 -20.09 2.94
C LEU A 389 6.71 -19.57 1.95
N VAL A 390 7.60 -18.67 2.38
CA VAL A 390 8.66 -18.11 1.54
C VAL A 390 9.90 -19.00 1.61
N HIS A 391 10.30 -19.61 0.49
CA HIS A 391 11.56 -20.33 0.37
C HIS A 391 12.46 -19.66 -0.67
N TRP A 392 13.72 -19.42 -0.29
CA TRP A 392 14.79 -18.99 -1.20
C TRP A 392 15.64 -20.19 -1.59
N GLN A 393 15.51 -20.67 -2.83
CA GLN A 393 16.44 -21.62 -3.43
C GLN A 393 16.73 -21.18 -4.86
N ASN A 394 18.00 -21.14 -5.25
CA ASN A 394 18.45 -20.77 -6.60
C ASN A 394 17.81 -19.48 -7.14
N PHE A 395 17.83 -18.41 -6.33
CA PHE A 395 17.31 -17.09 -6.69
C PHE A 395 15.80 -17.07 -7.03
N SER A 396 15.02 -18.02 -6.49
CA SER A 396 13.56 -18.10 -6.59
C SER A 396 12.80 -17.80 -5.30
N LEU A 397 11.73 -17.02 -5.42
CA LEU A 397 10.76 -16.73 -4.36
C LEU A 397 9.59 -17.72 -4.50
N GLN A 398 9.67 -18.86 -3.84
CA GLN A 398 8.53 -19.78 -3.76
C GLN A 398 7.60 -19.37 -2.64
N LEU A 399 6.30 -19.26 -2.93
CA LEU A 399 5.21 -19.01 -1.99
C LEU A 399 4.37 -20.31 -1.89
N TRP A 400 4.64 -21.16 -0.90
CA TRP A 400 3.87 -22.40 -0.67
C TRP A 400 2.63 -22.13 0.16
N SER A 401 1.47 -22.72 -0.10
CA SER A 401 0.42 -22.69 0.94
C SER A 401 0.94 -23.41 2.19
N VAL A 402 1.02 -22.71 3.33
CA VAL A 402 1.20 -23.39 4.61
C VAL A 402 -0.13 -24.03 4.93
N ASN A 403 -0.20 -25.35 4.80
CA ASN A 403 -1.37 -26.13 5.15
C ASN A 403 -1.91 -25.67 6.53
N ARG A 404 -3.21 -25.33 6.59
CA ARG A 404 -3.84 -24.70 7.76
C ARG A 404 -3.67 -25.58 9.00
N ARG A 405 -2.86 -25.09 9.93
CA ARG A 405 -3.35 -24.83 11.30
C ARG A 405 -3.23 -23.33 11.51
N LEU A 406 -4.35 -22.61 11.59
CA LEU A 406 -4.37 -21.27 12.18
C LEU A 406 -3.75 -21.42 13.58
N CYS A 407 -2.52 -20.90 13.73
CA CYS A 407 -1.55 -21.31 14.75
C CYS A 407 -1.05 -22.77 14.59
N PRO A 408 0.04 -23.05 13.85
CA PRO A 408 0.98 -24.00 14.44
C PRO A 408 1.36 -23.41 15.81
N LYS A 409 1.50 -24.26 16.84
CA LYS A 409 2.14 -23.78 18.09
C LYS A 409 3.43 -23.07 17.68
N PHE A 410 3.66 -21.88 18.26
CA PHE A 410 4.93 -21.19 18.17
C PHE A 410 6.03 -22.25 18.29
N ASP A 411 6.76 -22.45 17.20
CA ASP A 411 7.81 -23.43 17.13
C ASP A 411 9.14 -22.69 17.29
N PRO A 412 9.75 -22.75 18.47
CA PRO A 412 10.96 -22.00 18.76
C PRO A 412 12.13 -22.30 17.81
N TYR A 413 12.17 -23.47 17.19
CA TYR A 413 13.27 -23.87 16.29
C TYR A 413 13.07 -23.42 14.85
N ARG A 414 11.84 -23.11 14.47
CA ARG A 414 11.48 -22.67 13.12
C ARG A 414 11.18 -21.17 13.05
N ASP A 415 10.62 -20.62 14.13
CA ASP A 415 9.92 -19.33 14.09
C ASP A 415 10.71 -18.16 14.66
N THR A 416 11.69 -18.44 15.53
CA THR A 416 12.56 -17.44 16.13
C THR A 416 13.99 -17.96 16.20
N VAL A 417 14.89 -17.42 15.38
CA VAL A 417 16.30 -17.85 15.31
C VAL A 417 17.22 -16.69 15.71
N PHE A 418 18.24 -16.98 16.52
CA PHE A 418 19.19 -15.98 17.04
C PHE A 418 20.49 -16.02 16.24
N HIS A 419 20.71 -14.99 15.40
CA HIS A 419 21.87 -14.88 14.54
C HIS A 419 22.95 -14.00 15.18
N LEU A 420 24.01 -14.62 15.70
CA LEU A 420 25.16 -13.94 16.26
C LEU A 420 26.10 -13.43 15.16
N TYR A 421 26.43 -12.16 15.25
CA TYR A 421 27.51 -11.49 14.54
C TYR A 421 28.49 -10.87 15.52
N THR A 422 29.76 -11.02 15.21
CA THR A 422 30.93 -10.45 15.88
C THR A 422 31.86 -9.90 14.81
N ARG A 423 32.97 -9.28 15.21
CA ARG A 423 33.98 -8.79 14.26
C ARG A 423 34.64 -9.92 13.44
N ASP A 424 34.58 -11.15 13.94
CA ASP A 424 35.17 -12.32 13.30
C ASP A 424 34.25 -12.95 12.24
N ASN A 425 32.98 -12.53 12.17
CA ASN A 425 31.99 -13.09 11.25
C ASN A 425 30.96 -12.06 10.76
N LEU A 426 31.44 -11.00 10.11
CA LEU A 426 30.62 -9.86 9.67
C LEU A 426 29.50 -10.21 8.68
N ASP A 427 29.77 -11.14 7.76
CA ASP A 427 28.86 -11.48 6.65
C ASP A 427 27.98 -12.70 6.94
N VAL A 428 28.50 -13.66 7.70
CA VAL A 428 27.84 -14.95 7.95
C VAL A 428 27.65 -15.16 9.45
N SER A 429 26.39 -15.08 9.90
CA SER A 429 26.04 -15.29 11.31
C SER A 429 26.36 -16.70 11.78
N LYS A 430 26.62 -16.85 13.09
CA LYS A 430 26.51 -18.12 13.80
C LYS A 430 25.17 -18.20 14.50
N VAL A 431 24.45 -19.31 14.35
CA VAL A 431 23.15 -19.49 14.99
C VAL A 431 23.36 -20.01 16.41
N ILE A 432 22.70 -19.37 17.37
CA ILE A 432 22.62 -19.87 18.76
C ILE A 432 21.20 -20.40 18.97
N ILE A 433 21.10 -21.63 19.49
CA ILE A 433 19.83 -22.28 19.78
C ILE A 433 19.63 -22.28 21.30
N LEU A 434 18.41 -21.95 21.75
CA LEU A 434 18.07 -21.96 23.16
C LEU A 434 18.33 -23.33 23.78
N ASN A 435 19.00 -23.36 24.94
CA ASN A 435 19.34 -24.58 25.70
C ASN A 435 20.26 -25.56 24.95
N ASP A 436 20.99 -25.10 23.94
CA ASP A 436 21.97 -25.91 23.21
C ASP A 436 23.39 -25.36 23.42
N ASP A 437 24.10 -25.95 24.39
CA ASP A 437 25.47 -25.59 24.77
C ASP A 437 26.47 -25.82 23.62
N GLU A 438 26.19 -26.77 22.71
CA GLU A 438 27.05 -27.02 21.56
C GLU A 438 26.94 -25.86 20.55
N SER A 439 25.72 -25.42 20.24
CA SER A 439 25.49 -24.25 19.40
C SER A 439 26.13 -22.99 19.99
N LEU A 440 26.02 -22.80 21.30
CA LEU A 440 26.59 -21.67 22.02
C LEU A 440 28.12 -21.69 21.96
N ASN A 441 28.76 -22.82 22.28
CA ASN A 441 30.21 -22.97 22.25
C ASN A 441 30.78 -22.80 20.83
N LYS A 442 30.08 -23.30 19.80
CA LYS A 442 30.47 -23.14 18.40
C LYS A 442 30.23 -21.74 17.85
N SER A 443 29.39 -20.93 18.51
CA SER A 443 29.07 -19.58 18.04
C SER A 443 30.24 -18.60 18.18
N GLY A 444 31.15 -18.85 19.13
CA GLY A 444 32.26 -17.95 19.44
C GLY A 444 31.83 -16.69 20.21
N ILE A 445 30.64 -16.70 20.83
CA ILE A 445 30.20 -15.60 21.69
C ILE A 445 31.15 -15.42 22.88
N ASP A 446 31.49 -14.16 23.18
CA ASP A 446 32.35 -13.82 24.33
C ASP A 446 31.59 -12.92 25.29
N PHE A 447 31.25 -13.47 26.46
CA PHE A 447 30.49 -12.78 27.50
C PHE A 447 31.24 -11.66 28.22
N PHE A 448 32.53 -11.44 27.93
CA PHE A 448 33.24 -10.23 28.34
C PHE A 448 32.76 -8.98 27.59
N TYR A 449 32.25 -9.14 26.37
CA TYR A 449 31.75 -8.05 25.55
C TYR A 449 30.25 -7.81 25.74
N LYS A 450 29.83 -6.56 25.49
CA LYS A 450 28.42 -6.17 25.54
C LYS A 450 27.62 -6.90 24.46
N THR A 451 26.39 -7.29 24.80
CA THR A 451 25.49 -8.01 23.91
C THR A 451 24.33 -7.11 23.50
N ILE A 452 24.16 -6.94 22.19
CA ILE A 452 23.07 -6.18 21.58
C ILE A 452 22.11 -7.17 20.93
N ILE A 453 20.83 -7.14 21.31
CA ILE A 453 19.78 -7.95 20.66
C ILE A 453 18.86 -7.02 19.88
N PHE A 454 18.67 -7.28 18.58
CA PHE A 454 17.80 -6.47 17.71
C PHE A 454 16.61 -7.25 17.17
N PHE A 455 15.42 -6.66 17.29
CA PHE A 455 14.17 -7.15 16.69
C PHE A 455 13.70 -6.23 15.55
N HIS A 456 13.54 -6.81 14.36
CA HIS A 456 12.99 -6.13 13.19
C HIS A 456 11.45 -5.98 13.28
N GLY A 457 10.89 -5.22 12.34
CA GLY A 457 9.46 -4.88 12.28
C GLY A 457 8.58 -5.82 11.45
N PHE A 458 7.33 -5.38 11.23
CA PHE A 458 6.37 -6.01 10.32
C PHE A 458 6.87 -5.94 8.87
N LEU A 459 6.74 -7.03 8.10
CA LEU A 459 7.25 -7.17 6.73
C LEU A 459 8.77 -7.07 6.55
N GLU A 460 9.53 -7.00 7.66
CA GLU A 460 10.98 -6.95 7.64
C GLU A 460 11.61 -8.30 8.01
N SER A 461 12.93 -8.39 7.87
CA SER A 461 13.72 -9.58 8.23
C SER A 461 15.02 -9.18 8.93
N TYR A 462 15.70 -10.16 9.52
CA TYR A 462 17.04 -9.93 10.07
C TYR A 462 18.09 -9.58 9.00
N LEU A 463 17.80 -9.81 7.72
CA LEU A 463 18.64 -9.46 6.57
C LEU A 463 18.30 -8.09 5.97
N ALA A 464 17.23 -7.44 6.46
CA ALA A 464 16.83 -6.13 5.98
C ALA A 464 17.81 -5.02 6.43
N ASP A 465 17.72 -3.87 5.76
CA ASP A 465 18.65 -2.75 5.94
C ASP A 465 18.69 -2.25 7.38
N ASP A 466 17.57 -2.26 8.10
CA ASP A 466 17.49 -1.86 9.50
C ASP A 466 18.39 -2.73 10.41
N ALA A 467 18.23 -4.05 10.33
CA ALA A 467 18.95 -5.01 11.14
C ALA A 467 20.45 -5.03 10.78
N GLN A 468 20.75 -5.02 9.48
CA GLN A 468 22.13 -5.05 8.99
C GLN A 468 22.87 -3.73 9.30
N SER A 469 22.22 -2.58 9.16
CA SER A 469 22.79 -1.28 9.49
C SER A 469 23.13 -1.15 10.97
N ILE A 470 22.24 -1.60 11.86
CA ILE A 470 22.49 -1.60 13.31
C ILE A 470 23.68 -2.50 13.65
N LYS A 471 23.70 -3.72 13.10
CA LYS A 471 24.82 -4.66 13.27
C LYS A 471 26.13 -4.04 12.84
N ASN A 472 26.18 -3.51 11.62
CA ASN A 472 27.39 -2.92 11.06
C ASN A 472 27.88 -1.74 11.90
N ALA A 473 26.99 -0.86 12.36
CA ALA A 473 27.39 0.29 13.16
C ALA A 473 28.03 -0.10 14.50
N TYR A 474 27.49 -1.09 15.21
CA TYR A 474 28.08 -1.60 16.45
C TYR A 474 29.43 -2.28 16.20
N LEU A 475 29.52 -3.17 15.21
CA LEU A 475 30.76 -3.91 14.93
C LEU A 475 31.86 -3.04 14.31
N GLN A 476 31.50 -1.91 13.70
CA GLN A 476 32.45 -0.90 13.22
C GLN A 476 33.02 -0.05 14.35
N THR A 477 32.23 0.24 15.39
CA THR A 477 32.60 1.22 16.44
C THR A 477 33.21 0.60 17.69
N GLY A 478 33.05 -0.71 17.90
CA GLY A 478 33.63 -1.39 19.05
C GLY A 478 33.62 -2.91 18.92
N VAL A 479 33.78 -3.61 20.05
CA VAL A 479 33.72 -5.06 20.13
C VAL A 479 32.45 -5.43 20.90
N TYR A 480 31.52 -6.08 20.19
CA TYR A 480 30.19 -6.42 20.68
C TYR A 480 29.80 -7.81 20.19
N ASN A 481 28.90 -8.46 20.94
CA ASN A 481 28.08 -9.54 20.44
C ASN A 481 26.79 -8.93 19.89
N VAL A 482 26.55 -8.97 18.58
CA VAL A 482 25.29 -8.48 18.00
C VAL A 482 24.44 -9.66 17.57
N ILE A 483 23.26 -9.81 18.16
CA ILE A 483 22.30 -10.87 17.87
C ILE A 483 21.11 -10.25 17.13
N LEU A 484 20.96 -10.61 15.86
CA LEU A 484 19.78 -10.27 15.07
C LEU A 484 18.76 -11.39 15.21
N VAL A 485 17.53 -11.06 15.59
CA VAL A 485 16.50 -12.08 15.81
C VAL A 485 15.64 -12.23 14.55
N GLN A 486 15.71 -13.40 13.91
CA GLN A 486 14.88 -13.75 12.78
C GLN A 486 13.47 -14.09 13.27
N ASN A 487 12.49 -13.25 12.98
CA ASN A 487 11.06 -13.47 13.25
C ASN A 487 10.19 -13.25 12.01
N GLU A 488 10.80 -13.14 10.83
CA GLU A 488 10.15 -12.81 9.55
C GLU A 488 8.89 -13.64 9.28
N ARG A 489 8.90 -14.94 9.60
CA ARG A 489 7.72 -15.80 9.39
C ARG A 489 6.54 -15.43 10.27
N LEU A 490 6.81 -14.98 11.50
CA LEU A 490 5.80 -14.57 12.46
C LEU A 490 5.35 -13.13 12.29
N LEU A 491 6.20 -12.29 11.68
CA LEU A 491 5.96 -10.87 11.43
C LEU A 491 5.64 -10.57 9.95
N ALA A 492 5.47 -11.62 9.13
CA ALA A 492 5.07 -11.51 7.73
C ALA A 492 3.63 -11.02 7.59
N GLY A 493 3.36 -10.30 6.50
CA GLY A 493 2.00 -9.91 6.11
C GLY A 493 1.29 -10.99 5.29
N PRO A 494 0.05 -10.72 4.86
CA PRO A 494 -0.68 -9.46 5.03
C PRO A 494 -1.38 -9.29 6.40
N ASP A 495 -1.44 -10.33 7.24
CA ASP A 495 -2.17 -10.29 8.52
C ASP A 495 -1.35 -9.64 9.66
N TYR A 496 -1.52 -8.33 9.80
CA TYR A 496 -0.92 -7.56 10.89
C TYR A 496 -1.44 -7.96 12.29
N PHE A 497 -2.68 -8.46 12.43
CA PHE A 497 -3.21 -8.91 13.73
C PHE A 497 -2.44 -10.11 14.25
N THR A 498 -2.20 -11.07 13.37
CA THR A 498 -1.39 -12.24 13.69
C THR A 498 0.03 -11.84 14.03
N ALA A 499 0.66 -10.95 13.25
CA ALA A 499 1.99 -10.43 13.55
C ALA A 499 2.07 -9.74 14.92
N ALA A 500 1.10 -8.89 15.25
CA ALA A 500 1.02 -8.22 16.55
C ALA A 500 0.80 -9.20 17.70
N LYS A 501 -0.06 -10.22 17.52
CA LYS A 501 -0.27 -11.28 18.53
C LYS A 501 0.97 -12.15 18.72
N ASN A 502 1.74 -12.37 17.66
CA ASN A 502 2.98 -13.14 17.70
C ASN A 502 4.08 -12.42 18.49
N CYS A 503 3.98 -11.11 18.72
CA CYS A 503 4.95 -10.39 19.55
C CYS A 503 5.12 -11.03 20.94
N ARG A 504 4.01 -11.47 21.56
CA ARG A 504 4.01 -12.07 22.90
C ARG A 504 4.77 -13.42 22.98
N PRO A 505 4.48 -14.43 22.13
CA PRO A 505 5.26 -15.66 22.14
C PRO A 505 6.72 -15.44 21.71
N ILE A 506 7.01 -14.55 20.75
CA ILE A 506 8.40 -14.19 20.40
C ILE A 506 9.13 -13.63 21.62
N ALA A 507 8.50 -12.70 22.33
CA ALA A 507 9.08 -12.07 23.51
C ALA A 507 9.33 -13.07 24.65
N ARG A 508 8.38 -13.98 24.91
CA ARG A 508 8.56 -15.06 25.90
C ARG A 508 9.74 -15.96 25.59
N TYR A 509 9.87 -16.36 24.33
CA TYR A 509 10.97 -17.21 23.90
C TYR A 509 12.31 -16.47 23.94
N SER A 510 12.33 -15.21 23.52
CA SER A 510 13.51 -14.36 23.59
C SER A 510 13.96 -14.06 25.02
N ALA A 511 13.01 -13.93 25.96
CA ALA A 511 13.32 -13.80 27.38
C ALA A 511 13.96 -15.07 27.94
N ALA A 512 13.45 -16.25 27.58
CA ALA A 512 14.07 -17.53 27.95
C ALA A 512 15.47 -17.68 27.37
N PHE A 513 15.70 -17.19 26.14
CA PHE A 513 17.03 -17.12 25.52
C PHE A 513 18.00 -16.21 26.29
N ILE A 514 17.54 -15.03 26.71
CA ILE A 514 18.33 -14.13 27.56
C ILE A 514 18.66 -14.80 28.90
N ASP A 515 17.68 -15.41 29.57
CA ASP A 515 17.90 -16.14 30.82
C ASP A 515 18.92 -17.28 30.66
N TYR A 516 18.86 -17.99 29.53
CA TYR A 516 19.85 -19.02 29.17
C TYR A 516 21.26 -18.43 29.03
N LEU A 517 21.44 -17.34 28.27
CA LEU A 517 22.77 -16.70 28.15
C LEU A 517 23.32 -16.21 29.50
N ILE A 518 22.45 -15.66 30.37
CA ILE A 518 22.85 -15.24 31.72
C ILE A 518 23.29 -16.43 32.56
N SER A 519 22.56 -17.55 32.48
CA SER A 519 22.94 -18.79 33.16
C SER A 519 24.31 -19.35 32.72
N LYS A 520 24.78 -18.95 31.52
CA LYS A 520 26.09 -19.33 30.96
C LYS A 520 27.20 -18.33 31.22
N GLY A 521 26.92 -17.23 31.90
CA GLY A 521 27.93 -16.26 32.33
C GLY A 521 27.79 -14.87 31.70
N MET A 522 26.79 -14.62 30.84
CA MET A 522 26.50 -13.26 30.39
C MET A 522 26.05 -12.39 31.57
N ARG A 523 26.73 -11.26 31.80
CA ARG A 523 26.29 -10.30 32.82
C ARG A 523 25.06 -9.54 32.32
N LEU A 524 23.98 -9.54 33.10
CA LEU A 524 22.75 -8.82 32.76
C LEU A 524 23.00 -7.33 32.45
N SER A 525 23.95 -6.68 33.15
CA SER A 525 24.32 -5.28 32.95
C SER A 525 24.94 -4.96 31.60
N ASP A 526 25.40 -5.97 30.85
CA ASP A 526 26.04 -5.82 29.54
C ASP A 526 25.07 -5.98 28.36
N LEU A 527 23.78 -6.21 28.64
CA LEU A 527 22.74 -6.44 27.64
C LEU A 527 22.06 -5.13 27.21
N HIS A 528 21.79 -4.96 25.92
CA HIS A 528 20.92 -3.90 25.40
C HIS A 528 19.97 -4.50 24.36
N VAL A 529 18.66 -4.35 24.58
CA VAL A 529 17.64 -4.82 23.65
C VAL A 529 17.08 -3.66 22.83
N ILE A 530 17.05 -3.81 21.52
CA ILE A 530 16.62 -2.79 20.57
C ILE A 530 15.53 -3.37 19.68
N GLY A 531 14.52 -2.58 19.33
CA GLY A 531 13.48 -3.04 18.41
C GLY A 531 12.84 -1.94 17.58
N LEU A 532 12.63 -2.22 16.30
CA LEU A 532 11.90 -1.37 15.35
C LEU A 532 10.45 -1.82 15.24
N SER A 533 9.48 -0.89 15.24
CA SER A 533 8.07 -1.22 14.94
C SER A 533 7.49 -2.30 15.88
N LEU A 534 6.96 -3.42 15.36
CA LEU A 534 6.57 -4.60 16.15
C LEU A 534 7.74 -5.15 16.97
N GLY A 535 8.97 -5.05 16.48
CA GLY A 535 10.18 -5.36 17.22
C GLY A 535 10.35 -4.50 18.49
N GLY A 536 9.92 -3.23 18.46
CA GLY A 536 9.91 -2.38 19.66
C GLY A 536 8.93 -2.88 20.72
N GLN A 537 7.78 -3.42 20.30
CA GLN A 537 6.82 -4.07 21.20
C GLN A 537 7.37 -5.39 21.75
N ILE A 538 8.05 -6.18 20.90
CA ILE A 538 8.73 -7.42 21.30
C ILE A 538 9.83 -7.13 22.32
N ALA A 539 10.63 -6.10 22.13
CA ALA A 539 11.68 -5.69 23.06
C ALA A 539 11.10 -5.37 24.45
N GLY A 540 10.03 -4.57 24.50
CA GLY A 540 9.29 -4.25 25.74
C GLY A 540 8.79 -5.51 26.46
N MET A 541 8.00 -6.32 25.75
CA MET A 541 7.48 -7.56 26.31
C MET A 541 8.58 -8.55 26.71
N THR A 542 9.73 -8.56 26.03
CA THR A 542 10.86 -9.41 26.40
C THR A 542 11.35 -9.03 27.79
N GLY A 543 11.48 -7.72 28.07
CA GLY A 543 11.84 -7.23 29.41
C GLY A 543 10.86 -7.64 30.51
N GLN A 544 9.58 -7.77 30.19
CA GLN A 544 8.55 -8.25 31.12
C GLN A 544 8.69 -9.74 31.46
N TYR A 545 9.25 -10.55 30.56
CA TYR A 545 9.33 -12.01 30.72
C TYR A 545 10.67 -12.53 31.23
N VAL A 546 11.74 -11.73 31.17
CA VAL A 546 13.08 -12.12 31.68
C VAL A 546 13.00 -12.34 33.18
N LYS A 547 13.49 -13.50 33.66
CA LYS A 547 13.43 -13.87 35.08
C LYS A 547 14.71 -13.57 35.84
N SER A 548 15.83 -13.49 35.14
CA SER A 548 17.16 -13.27 35.74
C SER A 548 17.37 -11.86 36.29
N GLY A 549 16.43 -10.94 36.03
CA GLY A 549 16.44 -9.56 36.53
C GLY A 549 15.82 -8.59 35.55
N LYS A 550 15.80 -7.31 35.92
CA LYS A 550 15.28 -6.24 35.07
C LYS A 550 16.30 -5.92 33.97
N LEU A 551 15.87 -5.86 32.70
CA LEU A 551 16.76 -5.48 31.61
C LEU A 551 17.36 -4.09 31.88
N PRO A 552 18.66 -3.86 31.66
CA PRO A 552 19.28 -2.56 31.98
C PRO A 552 18.84 -1.47 30.99
N ARG A 553 18.68 -1.80 29.71
CA ARG A 553 18.24 -0.85 28.68
C ARG A 553 17.42 -1.51 27.56
N ILE A 554 16.30 -0.87 27.23
CA ILE A 554 15.54 -1.09 26.00
C ILE A 554 15.55 0.20 25.18
N THR A 555 15.88 0.11 23.88
CA THR A 555 15.61 1.20 22.93
C THR A 555 14.54 0.79 21.93
N ALA A 556 13.46 1.56 21.85
CA ALA A 556 12.41 1.33 20.86
C ALA A 556 12.46 2.38 19.74
N LEU A 557 12.52 1.90 18.51
CA LEU A 557 12.62 2.69 17.29
C LEU A 557 11.23 2.71 16.66
N ASP A 558 10.55 3.84 16.79
CA ASP A 558 9.18 4.10 16.39
C ASP A 558 8.24 2.89 16.67
N PRO A 559 8.11 2.46 17.94
CA PRO A 559 7.41 1.23 18.29
C PRO A 559 5.98 1.24 17.75
N ALA A 560 5.50 0.11 17.25
CA ALA A 560 4.23 0.04 16.55
C ALA A 560 3.05 0.47 17.42
N GLY A 561 2.26 1.43 16.96
CA GLY A 561 1.08 1.95 17.65
C GLY A 561 -0.21 1.14 17.41
N PRO A 562 -0.52 0.70 16.18
CA PRO A 562 -1.72 -0.09 15.90
C PRO A 562 -1.74 -1.38 16.73
N LEU A 563 -2.84 -1.61 17.46
CA LEU A 563 -3.05 -2.71 18.41
C LEU A 563 -2.24 -2.67 19.71
N PHE A 564 -1.54 -1.57 19.99
CA PHE A 564 -0.81 -1.37 21.25
C PHE A 564 -1.14 -0.05 21.95
N ASN A 565 -1.51 1.00 21.20
CA ASN A 565 -1.83 2.33 21.74
C ASN A 565 -2.90 2.36 22.85
N ASN A 566 -3.76 1.35 22.96
CA ASN A 566 -4.79 1.30 24.00
C ASN A 566 -4.66 0.02 24.86
N ASN A 567 -3.59 -0.73 24.70
CA ASN A 567 -3.38 -1.94 25.47
C ASN A 567 -2.95 -1.60 26.89
N PRO A 568 -3.28 -2.47 27.86
CA PRO A 568 -2.68 -2.47 29.18
C PRO A 568 -1.14 -2.43 29.11
N ILE A 569 -0.50 -1.85 30.12
CA ILE A 569 0.97 -1.70 30.17
C ILE A 569 1.72 -3.04 30.10
N ASP A 570 1.10 -4.14 30.53
CA ASP A 570 1.62 -5.51 30.46
C ASP A 570 1.38 -6.20 29.10
N GLU A 571 0.78 -5.48 28.14
CA GLU A 571 0.49 -5.96 26.78
C GLU A 571 1.04 -5.02 25.70
N ARG A 572 1.96 -4.13 26.07
CA ARG A 572 2.70 -3.23 25.15
C ARG A 572 4.02 -2.82 25.79
N LEU A 573 4.88 -2.18 24.99
CA LEU A 573 6.05 -1.46 25.48
C LEU A 573 5.65 -0.37 26.49
N ASP A 574 6.37 -0.34 27.62
CA ASP A 574 6.26 0.64 28.67
C ASP A 574 7.60 0.91 29.35
N SER A 575 7.73 2.08 29.98
CA SER A 575 8.91 2.46 30.76
C SER A 575 9.25 1.45 31.85
N SER A 576 8.26 0.73 32.38
CA SER A 576 8.47 -0.29 33.40
C SER A 576 9.20 -1.55 32.93
N ASP A 577 9.34 -1.77 31.61
CA ASP A 577 9.89 -3.00 31.01
C ASP A 577 11.41 -3.17 31.21
N ALA A 578 12.14 -2.08 31.50
CA ALA A 578 13.57 -2.07 31.75
C ALA A 578 13.96 -1.00 32.78
N GLU A 579 15.17 -1.04 33.31
CA GLU A 579 15.70 0.01 34.18
C GLU A 579 15.75 1.36 33.47
N PHE A 580 15.95 1.33 32.15
CA PHE A 580 15.92 2.47 31.27
C PHE A 580 15.29 2.10 29.93
N VAL A 581 14.33 2.90 29.49
CA VAL A 581 13.62 2.73 28.21
C VAL A 581 13.68 4.05 27.48
N ASP A 582 14.41 4.09 26.37
CA ASP A 582 14.48 5.26 25.48
C ASP A 582 13.78 4.97 24.15
N VAL A 583 13.01 5.95 23.66
CA VAL A 583 12.15 5.77 22.48
C VAL A 583 12.37 6.90 21.48
N ILE A 584 12.54 6.55 20.20
CA ILE A 584 12.63 7.51 19.10
C ILE A 584 11.33 7.45 18.30
N TYR A 585 10.55 8.53 18.30
CA TYR A 585 9.28 8.64 17.58
C TYR A 585 9.49 9.35 16.25
N SER A 586 9.22 8.68 15.13
CA SER A 586 9.42 9.27 13.80
C SER A 586 8.17 9.22 12.92
N ASN A 587 7.19 8.37 13.22
CA ASN A 587 5.89 8.26 12.53
C ASN A 587 4.73 8.07 13.53
N SER A 588 4.76 8.83 14.62
CA SER A 588 3.80 8.74 15.72
C SER A 588 2.35 8.95 15.27
N GLY A 589 1.44 8.10 15.71
CA GLY A 589 0.00 8.22 15.45
C GLY A 589 -0.45 7.73 14.07
N VAL A 590 0.49 7.31 13.21
CA VAL A 590 0.20 6.62 11.95
C VAL A 590 0.60 5.14 12.09
N PHE A 591 1.90 4.86 12.17
CA PHE A 591 2.44 3.52 12.42
C PHE A 591 3.09 3.39 13.80
N GLY A 592 3.70 4.46 14.31
CA GLY A 592 4.29 4.50 15.64
C GLY A 592 3.26 4.77 16.76
N MET A 593 3.64 4.48 18.00
CA MET A 593 2.90 4.81 19.22
C MET A 593 2.56 6.32 19.27
N LYS A 594 1.35 6.66 19.72
CA LYS A 594 0.80 8.04 19.68
C LYS A 594 1.38 8.95 20.77
N TYR A 595 1.83 8.37 21.88
CA TYR A 595 2.27 9.10 23.07
C TYR A 595 3.54 8.48 23.64
N GLY A 596 4.23 9.25 24.49
CA GLY A 596 5.45 8.83 25.17
C GLY A 596 5.20 7.60 26.05
N VAL A 597 5.97 6.53 25.82
CA VAL A 597 5.92 5.30 26.62
C VAL A 597 7.27 4.93 27.24
N GLY A 598 8.35 5.63 26.89
CA GLY A 598 9.65 5.46 27.52
C GLY A 598 9.87 6.36 28.74
N HIS A 599 10.95 6.07 29.47
CA HIS A 599 11.52 7.02 30.43
C HIS A 599 11.97 8.30 29.73
N LEU A 600 12.58 8.14 28.54
CA LEU A 600 13.11 9.21 27.70
C LEU A 600 12.55 9.09 26.29
N ASN A 601 11.90 10.15 25.81
CA ASN A 601 11.16 10.15 24.56
C ASN A 601 11.74 11.21 23.63
N PHE A 602 12.29 10.80 22.50
CA PHE A 602 12.84 11.70 21.48
C PHE A 602 11.87 11.85 20.31
N TRP A 603 11.63 13.09 19.91
CA TRP A 603 10.68 13.47 18.87
C TRP A 603 11.38 14.24 17.74
N PRO A 604 12.23 13.57 16.93
CA PRO A 604 12.91 14.19 15.80
C PRO A 604 11.90 14.84 14.85
N ASN A 605 12.11 16.11 14.52
CA ASN A 605 11.25 16.90 13.63
C ASN A 605 9.76 16.92 14.07
N GLY A 606 9.50 16.79 15.37
CA GLY A 606 8.15 16.69 15.93
C GLY A 606 7.53 15.30 15.85
N GLY A 607 8.28 14.30 15.38
CA GLY A 607 8.02 12.86 15.53
C GLY A 607 6.94 12.24 14.65
N THR A 608 6.49 12.96 13.61
CA THR A 608 5.44 12.47 12.70
C THR A 608 5.84 12.51 11.23
N LYS A 609 6.49 13.60 10.80
CA LYS A 609 6.94 13.81 9.42
C LYS A 609 8.42 14.13 9.43
N GLN A 610 9.18 13.34 8.70
CA GLN A 610 10.63 13.39 8.68
C GLN A 610 11.13 14.03 7.39
N PRO A 611 12.17 14.88 7.44
CA PRO A 611 12.80 15.43 6.26
C PRO A 611 13.31 14.33 5.33
N GLY A 612 13.02 14.45 4.04
CA GLY A 612 13.36 13.43 3.05
C GLY A 612 12.33 12.30 2.91
N CYS A 613 11.22 12.35 3.67
CA CYS A 613 10.15 11.35 3.62
C CYS A 613 8.86 11.84 2.94
N THR A 614 8.90 12.96 2.21
CA THR A 614 7.82 13.25 1.26
C THR A 614 7.92 12.28 0.08
N VAL A 615 6.78 11.94 -0.52
CA VAL A 615 6.75 11.00 -1.66
C VAL A 615 7.80 11.37 -2.72
N PRO A 616 7.90 12.63 -3.20
CA PRO A 616 8.96 13.02 -4.15
C PRO A 616 10.39 12.83 -3.65
N GLU A 617 10.66 13.09 -2.37
CA GLU A 617 12.01 12.96 -1.78
C GLU A 617 12.41 11.50 -1.53
N VAL A 618 11.47 10.67 -1.10
CA VAL A 618 11.66 9.21 -0.96
C VAL A 618 11.96 8.62 -2.32
N ILE A 619 11.16 9.01 -3.30
CA ILE A 619 11.33 8.68 -4.71
C ILE A 619 12.72 9.11 -5.19
N HIS A 620 13.18 10.32 -4.85
CA HIS A 620 14.52 10.79 -5.19
C HIS A 620 15.65 9.94 -4.61
N ARG A 621 15.49 9.41 -3.40
CA ARG A 621 16.57 8.75 -2.68
C ARG A 621 16.56 7.23 -2.81
N TYR A 622 15.43 6.64 -2.42
CA TYR A 622 15.24 5.19 -2.39
C TYR A 622 14.43 4.74 -3.58
N GLY A 623 13.82 5.69 -4.31
CA GLY A 623 12.94 5.36 -5.39
C GLY A 623 11.51 4.99 -5.02
N PHE A 624 10.86 4.19 -5.87
CA PHE A 624 9.52 3.62 -5.67
C PHE A 624 9.51 2.30 -4.92
N ALA A 625 10.47 2.11 -4.02
CA ALA A 625 10.50 0.98 -3.13
C ALA A 625 9.28 1.17 -2.22
N LEU A 626 8.26 0.34 -2.40
CA LEU A 626 6.95 0.53 -1.77
C LEU A 626 7.07 0.58 -0.25
N ASN A 627 7.98 -0.21 0.32
CA ASN A 627 8.34 -0.15 1.72
C ASN A 627 8.86 1.24 2.12
N TRP A 628 9.70 1.89 1.33
CA TRP A 628 10.16 3.25 1.62
C TRP A 628 9.07 4.31 1.38
N ILE A 629 8.25 4.19 0.33
CA ILE A 629 7.13 5.12 0.10
C ILE A 629 6.18 5.12 1.30
N VAL A 630 5.84 3.93 1.79
CA VAL A 630 4.89 3.76 2.88
C VAL A 630 5.56 4.03 4.23
N PHE A 631 6.74 3.47 4.47
CA PHE A 631 7.37 3.40 5.79
C PHE A 631 8.55 4.37 5.98
N CYS A 632 8.90 5.28 5.05
CA CYS A 632 10.07 6.16 5.25
C CYS A 632 10.08 6.89 6.59
N ASN A 633 8.95 7.53 6.96
CA ASN A 633 8.85 8.21 8.25
C ASN A 633 9.05 7.24 9.42
N HIS A 634 8.60 5.99 9.28
CA HIS A 634 8.73 4.93 10.28
C HIS A 634 10.20 4.46 10.42
N PHE A 635 10.86 4.24 9.28
CA PHE A 635 12.25 3.81 9.17
C PHE A 635 13.27 4.87 9.59
N ARG A 636 12.89 6.15 9.58
CA ARG A 636 13.81 7.21 10.02
C ARG A 636 14.30 6.99 11.46
N SER A 637 13.51 6.38 12.32
CA SER A 637 13.91 6.07 13.70
C SER A 637 15.18 5.23 13.79
N TYR A 638 15.28 4.13 13.03
CA TYR A 638 16.50 3.31 13.04
C TYR A 638 17.66 3.99 12.34
N GLN A 639 17.42 4.76 11.27
CA GLN A 639 18.50 5.48 10.58
C GLN A 639 19.18 6.49 11.50
N LEU A 640 18.39 7.27 12.25
CA LEU A 640 18.89 8.20 13.25
C LEU A 640 19.61 7.46 14.39
N TYR A 641 19.10 6.29 14.80
CA TYR A 641 19.78 5.48 15.80
C TYR A 641 21.15 4.97 15.31
N VAL A 642 21.21 4.40 14.11
CA VAL A 642 22.46 3.93 13.47
C VAL A 642 23.48 5.06 13.38
N GLU A 643 23.06 6.23 12.90
CA GLU A 643 23.95 7.40 12.84
C GLU A 643 24.42 7.83 14.23
N SER A 644 23.58 7.72 15.27
CA SER A 644 23.99 8.03 16.65
C SER A 644 25.02 7.04 17.21
N VAL A 645 25.07 5.79 16.71
CA VAL A 645 26.11 4.83 17.11
C VAL A 645 27.45 5.25 16.49
N LEU A 646 27.44 5.62 15.21
CA LEU A 646 28.63 6.07 14.48
C LEU A 646 29.12 7.45 14.94
N PHE A 647 28.19 8.34 15.26
CA PHE A 647 28.43 9.72 15.67
C PHE A 647 27.64 10.08 16.95
N PRO A 648 28.15 9.65 18.13
CA PRO A 648 27.45 9.69 19.42
C PRO A 648 26.84 11.04 19.83
N LYS A 649 27.40 12.18 19.36
CA LYS A 649 26.98 13.53 19.76
C LYS A 649 26.17 14.29 18.69
N ASN A 650 25.81 13.67 17.56
CA ASN A 650 25.15 14.37 16.45
C ASN A 650 23.75 14.90 16.78
N TYR A 651 23.05 14.29 17.73
CA TYR A 651 21.64 14.59 18.00
C TYR A 651 21.39 15.13 19.41
N ALA A 652 22.05 16.24 19.74
CA ALA A 652 21.75 17.01 20.94
C ALA A 652 20.29 17.49 20.89
N SER A 653 19.47 16.95 21.78
CA SER A 653 18.04 17.19 21.87
C SER A 653 17.72 18.00 23.11
N ASN A 654 16.79 18.95 23.00
CA ASN A 654 16.41 19.82 24.12
C ASN A 654 15.12 19.32 24.76
N LYS A 655 15.09 19.25 26.09
CA LYS A 655 13.88 18.97 26.84
C LYS A 655 12.86 20.08 26.61
N CYS A 656 11.67 19.72 26.20
CA CYS A 656 10.63 20.71 25.93
C CYS A 656 9.23 20.13 26.16
N GLU A 657 8.25 20.99 26.36
CA GLU A 657 6.86 20.55 26.53
C GLU A 657 6.27 20.03 25.20
N SER A 658 6.53 20.75 24.11
CA SER A 658 6.00 20.44 22.79
C SER A 658 7.00 20.79 21.70
N TYR A 659 6.79 20.25 20.51
CA TYR A 659 7.57 20.64 19.34
C TYR A 659 7.35 22.13 18.97
N GLY A 660 6.14 22.67 19.18
CA GLY A 660 5.86 24.08 18.93
C GLY A 660 6.69 25.01 19.82
N THR A 661 6.77 24.72 21.12
CA THR A 661 7.61 25.50 22.05
C THR A 661 9.10 25.33 21.77
N TYR A 662 9.52 24.16 21.30
CA TYR A 662 10.88 23.91 20.82
C TYR A 662 11.22 24.81 19.61
N LYS A 663 10.35 24.87 18.60
CA LYS A 663 10.56 25.71 17.40
C LYS A 663 10.60 27.21 17.69
N LEU A 664 9.92 27.66 18.74
CA LEU A 664 9.98 29.06 19.23
C LEU A 664 11.29 29.38 19.98
N GLY A 665 12.16 28.39 20.21
CA GLY A 665 13.44 28.58 20.91
C GLY A 665 13.31 28.77 22.42
N LEU A 666 12.13 28.51 23.00
CA LEU A 666 11.84 28.71 24.42
C LEU A 666 12.52 27.69 25.34
N CYS A 667 13.03 26.60 24.77
CA CYS A 667 13.64 25.48 25.50
C CYS A 667 15.16 25.40 25.34
N LYS A 668 15.83 26.44 24.83
CA LYS A 668 17.29 26.42 24.56
C LYS A 668 18.17 26.26 25.81
N MET A 669 17.68 26.70 26.97
CA MET A 669 18.40 26.63 28.25
C MET A 669 18.00 25.41 29.09
N ASN A 670 17.12 24.55 28.57
CA ASN A 670 16.65 23.36 29.29
C ASN A 670 17.68 22.23 29.20
N ASP A 671 17.43 21.15 29.95
CA ASP A 671 18.24 19.93 29.92
C ASP A 671 18.46 19.44 28.47
N VAL A 672 19.70 19.06 28.19
CA VAL A 672 20.09 18.44 26.92
C VAL A 672 20.30 16.94 27.12
N ALA A 673 19.79 16.14 26.18
CA ALA A 673 20.06 14.72 26.07
C ALA A 673 20.45 14.38 24.63
N TYR A 674 21.31 13.39 24.42
CA TYR A 674 21.68 12.95 23.08
C TYR A 674 20.75 11.81 22.65
N MET A 675 20.06 11.98 21.52
CA MET A 675 19.18 10.96 20.97
C MET A 675 19.98 9.76 20.46
N GLY A 676 19.53 8.55 20.81
CA GLY A 676 20.10 7.29 20.36
C GLY A 676 21.17 6.73 21.31
N TYR A 677 22.35 6.37 20.79
CA TYR A 677 23.37 5.59 21.50
C TYR A 677 23.75 6.17 22.88
N LEU A 678 23.96 7.49 22.98
CA LEU A 678 24.30 8.21 24.24
C LEU A 678 23.09 8.60 25.11
N ALA A 679 21.91 8.04 24.88
CA ALA A 679 20.78 8.31 25.78
C ALA A 679 21.11 7.81 27.20
N GLU A 680 20.86 8.66 28.20
CA GLU A 680 21.21 8.38 29.60
C GLU A 680 19.97 8.35 30.50
N ARG A 681 19.99 7.44 31.49
CA ARG A 681 18.90 7.23 32.47
C ARG A 681 18.55 8.46 33.32
N ARG A 682 19.48 9.40 33.46
CA ARG A 682 19.26 10.66 34.19
C ARG A 682 18.27 11.59 33.47
N ASN A 683 18.15 11.47 32.14
CA ASN A 683 17.24 12.28 31.36
C ASN A 683 15.86 11.60 31.32
N LYS A 684 14.81 12.39 31.58
CA LYS A 684 13.41 11.92 31.54
C LYS A 684 12.49 12.93 30.84
N GLY A 685 11.43 12.41 30.22
CA GLY A 685 10.41 13.21 29.55
C GLY A 685 10.65 13.35 28.05
N ASN A 686 10.11 14.43 27.46
CA ASN A 686 10.10 14.65 26.01
C ASN A 686 11.24 15.59 25.58
N TYR A 687 11.98 15.15 24.57
CA TYR A 687 13.10 15.86 23.98
C TYR A 687 12.91 16.00 22.48
N TYR A 688 13.27 17.16 21.94
CA TYR A 688 13.06 17.52 20.55
C TYR A 688 14.36 17.93 19.89
N VAL A 689 14.50 17.57 18.62
CA VAL A 689 15.64 17.88 17.77
C VAL A 689 15.17 17.96 16.33
N ASP A 690 15.62 18.95 15.58
CA ASP A 690 15.48 18.96 14.12
C ASP A 690 16.64 18.19 13.52
N THR A 691 16.35 17.24 12.62
CA THR A 691 17.36 16.44 11.93
C THR A 691 17.38 16.76 10.45
N GLY A 692 18.55 16.61 9.83
CA GLY A 692 18.73 16.90 8.41
C GLY A 692 18.17 15.82 7.48
N TYR A 693 18.23 16.14 6.19
CA TYR A 693 17.91 15.24 5.08
C TYR A 693 18.85 14.02 5.07
N SER A 694 20.14 14.16 5.34
CA SER A 694 21.14 13.08 5.20
C SER A 694 20.95 11.94 6.22
N GLY A 695 20.86 10.71 5.72
CA GLY A 695 21.43 9.53 6.37
C GLY A 695 22.65 9.11 5.54
N ILE A 696 23.58 8.34 6.12
CA ILE A 696 24.94 8.08 5.63
C ILE A 696 25.05 7.39 4.24
N TYR A 697 23.94 7.11 3.55
CA TYR A 697 23.94 6.46 2.24
C TYR A 697 24.05 7.45 1.05
N ASN A 698 25.06 8.32 1.09
CA ASN A 698 25.56 9.01 -0.11
C ASN A 698 27.07 8.69 -0.24
N GLY A 699 27.34 7.58 -0.94
CA GLY A 699 28.64 7.21 -1.49
C GLY A 699 28.42 6.68 -2.89
#